data_AF-A0A8C4NV09-F1
#
_entry.id   AF-A0A8C4NV09-F1
#
_cell.length_a   1.000
_cell.length_b   1.000
_cell.length_c   1.000
_cell.angle_alpha   90.00
_cell.angle_beta   90.00
_cell.angle_gamma   90.00
#
_symmetry.space_group_name_H-M   'P 1'
#
loop_
_entity.id
_entity.type
_entity.pdbx_description
1 polymer ?
#
loop_
_entity_poly.entity_id
_entity_poly.type
_entity_poly.pdbx_seq_one_letter_code
_entity_poly.pdbx_strand_id
1 'polypeptide(L)'
;MALSEIENGCPGGEGGESDLIVKACVLGGFSETVETRALISSLPEVHGDPVTSESTTERFLVIMNRYQEQPHLLDPHTEWMLNMILEFVRSEKSPPSLVHLSFKFLYVVCKVRGYKIFMQLLPHEVADVQPVLDLLSRQDPKDSETWETRYMLLLWLSMTCLIPFDLYRLDGHLESDGGKAREPTMDRILAIAKSYLLVSDTPRDAASVLVSKFMTRPDVKQKRLGDFLDWSLTTISQTNDESMRDIMAKLFKHGKRDDLLQYAPTILQCLEQKHLSESSQAMLRRLGVKLIQRLGLTFLKPRLAAWRYQRGSRSLAANLSMSQSTVAAATGTPEVETQEQEEDYDIPEEVETVIEHLLAGLKDKETIVRWSASQGVCSCFQESDNAWHGGCLALAELGRRGLLLPSRLTDVVPLIIKSLTYEEKRGACSVGSNVRDAACYVCWSFARAYEPTELKPFVTQIARAHFAAFQENVGRQGTFPHGIDIVTAADYYAVGNLNNCYLNISVIRELATKALHNLTPQAPDYMATTVVPQLLPMAVGIDLHGRHGAIMACAEITHALYKQGLQTNRYILRTKGFGGELMRPAVCSIIEKLSLSKMPFKNDPVITGWQWLIDDTIKTLHLVSSGVKDAIMVAVVSALTALCEEYYQAEPGQADSQMQGELNYYCLVPLSPQMLTRCGSALALGCLPRFMIQGKLMQILEGLQHMCTVSQKEGSFTEARRDAVGAIAQVCVKAGVCAHGSPDSALCSENVAEVYGALLNSMNDYTTDSRGDVGAWVREAAMTSLMEVTMLVAISAPEILSPDLVKCMMCCLAQQAAEKIDRYRAHAGNIFLSLLHSTEPEVPHIPHREELLSIFPTTTTLNWNAPSQAFQYITQLLGLPQYQRHTLLGLTVSVGGITESTVHFSSQSLFEYLRGIQDNYAALAQFGDTLLTIFRDNLRNERVSIPFLKMLNQMLANSCFEILTTQENHQFCVELLTLCKEFKKTKDISKLRACVAVFCGLIQFQGEVRKKVLSQLLMLLCHSFPVIRKATAGQMYEMLLTYDDVIDPEVLDDVMTLLSDTNCDLATVRTHRNQLCDWLGIPSPRVVAKVTN
;
A
#
# COMPACT_ATOMS: atom_id res chain seq x y z
N MET A 1 -6.47 -40.67 24.78
CA MET A 1 -7.06 -40.89 26.12
C MET A 1 -7.48 -39.52 26.64
N ALA A 2 -8.76 -39.40 26.96
CA ALA A 2 -9.36 -38.22 27.58
C ALA A 2 -9.39 -38.41 29.11
N LEU A 3 -9.76 -37.33 29.80
CA LEU A 3 -10.05 -37.16 31.25
C LEU A 3 -8.80 -36.79 32.09
N SER A 4 -8.82 -35.80 33.00
CA SER A 4 -9.92 -34.97 33.53
C SER A 4 -9.39 -33.84 34.42
N GLU A 5 -10.16 -32.75 34.42
CA GLU A 5 -10.39 -31.69 35.43
C GLU A 5 -9.94 -31.96 36.89
N ILE A 6 -9.47 -30.93 37.60
CA ILE A 6 -10.23 -30.18 38.64
C ILE A 6 -9.36 -29.08 39.30
N GLU A 7 -10.07 -27.98 39.58
CA GLU A 7 -9.78 -26.70 40.22
C GLU A 7 -8.97 -26.70 41.54
N ASN A 8 -8.28 -25.59 41.81
CA ASN A 8 -8.55 -24.76 43.00
C ASN A 8 -7.72 -23.45 43.04
N GLY A 9 -8.42 -22.32 43.21
CA GLY A 9 -7.99 -21.22 44.09
C GLY A 9 -7.27 -20.00 43.51
N CYS A 10 -8.04 -18.98 43.10
CA CYS A 10 -7.70 -17.57 43.38
C CYS A 10 -7.83 -17.32 44.90
N PRO A 11 -7.06 -16.41 45.55
CA PRO A 11 -7.14 -14.96 45.24
C PRO A 11 -5.85 -14.14 45.43
N GLY A 12 -5.83 -12.93 44.86
CA GLY A 12 -4.84 -11.89 45.20
C GLY A 12 -4.54 -10.97 44.02
N GLY A 13 -5.23 -9.84 43.94
CA GLY A 13 -5.09 -8.87 42.86
C GLY A 13 -3.88 -7.96 42.97
N GLU A 14 -3.55 -7.30 41.86
CA GLU A 14 -3.39 -5.85 41.75
C GLU A 14 -3.25 -5.50 40.26
N GLY A 15 -3.80 -4.34 39.89
CA GLY A 15 -4.10 -3.94 38.53
C GLY A 15 -2.88 -3.69 37.64
N GLY A 16 -3.09 -3.93 36.35
CA GLY A 16 -2.22 -3.48 35.26
C GLY A 16 -3.08 -3.01 34.09
N GLU A 17 -3.52 -1.76 34.15
CA GLU A 17 -3.88 -1.02 32.93
C GLU A 17 -2.60 -0.91 32.10
N SER A 18 -2.55 -1.70 31.03
CA SER A 18 -1.45 -1.65 30.06
C SER A 18 -1.83 -0.71 28.92
N ASP A 19 -0.91 0.23 28.70
CA ASP A 19 -0.90 1.26 27.66
C ASP A 19 -1.41 0.78 26.30
N LEU A 20 -2.49 1.42 25.86
CA LEU A 20 -2.96 1.41 24.47
C LEU A 20 -1.97 2.16 23.57
N ILE A 21 -0.96 1.44 23.08
CA ILE A 21 -0.12 1.90 21.96
C ILE A 21 -0.94 1.78 20.67
N VAL A 22 -1.40 2.91 20.15
CA VAL A 22 -2.02 3.04 18.82
C VAL A 22 -0.98 2.74 17.75
N LYS A 23 -0.90 1.48 17.32
CA LYS A 23 -0.25 1.09 16.05
C LYS A 23 -1.13 1.59 14.91
N ALA A 24 -0.59 2.41 14.02
CA ALA A 24 -1.21 2.69 12.72
C ALA A 24 -1.24 1.39 11.89
N CYS A 25 -2.33 0.63 12.02
CA CYS A 25 -2.58 -0.59 11.25
C CYS A 25 -3.08 -0.19 9.86
N VAL A 26 -2.19 -0.21 8.86
CA VAL A 26 -2.62 -0.28 7.45
C VAL A 26 -3.24 -1.68 7.25
N LEU A 27 -4.55 -1.74 7.03
CA LEU A 27 -5.27 -2.98 6.79
C LEU A 27 -5.12 -3.39 5.33
N GLY A 28 -4.90 -4.69 5.07
CA GLY A 28 -4.76 -5.22 3.70
C GLY A 28 -6.08 -5.46 2.97
N GLY A 29 -7.22 -5.40 3.66
CA GLY A 29 -8.56 -5.68 3.13
C GLY A 29 -9.58 -5.94 4.24
N PHE A 30 -10.84 -6.19 3.89
CA PHE A 30 -11.93 -6.44 4.85
C PHE A 30 -11.92 -7.90 5.36
N SER A 31 -11.18 -8.17 6.43
CA SER A 31 -10.96 -9.53 6.97
C SER A 31 -12.18 -10.16 7.63
N GLU A 32 -13.07 -9.36 8.21
CA GLU A 32 -14.20 -9.80 9.03
C GLU A 32 -15.46 -10.11 8.20
N THR A 33 -15.31 -10.42 6.90
CA THR A 33 -16.44 -10.67 5.98
C THR A 33 -17.37 -11.79 6.47
N VAL A 34 -16.83 -12.90 6.99
CA VAL A 34 -17.62 -14.05 7.47
C VAL A 34 -18.39 -13.68 8.75
N GLU A 35 -17.73 -13.02 9.69
CA GLU A 35 -18.34 -12.58 10.94
C GLU A 35 -19.42 -11.52 10.68
N THR A 36 -19.15 -10.56 9.81
CA THR A 36 -20.10 -9.53 9.40
C THR A 36 -21.34 -10.13 8.76
N ARG A 37 -21.17 -11.13 7.88
CA ARG A 37 -22.29 -11.86 7.28
C ARG A 37 -23.11 -12.61 8.34
N ALA A 38 -22.45 -13.25 9.31
CA ALA A 38 -23.14 -13.92 10.41
C ALA A 38 -23.95 -12.96 11.28
N LEU A 39 -23.38 -11.79 11.64
CA LEU A 39 -24.06 -10.75 12.41
C LEU A 39 -25.29 -10.18 11.69
N ILE A 40 -25.19 -9.95 10.37
CA ILE A 40 -26.34 -9.50 9.56
C ILE A 40 -27.39 -10.62 9.46
N SER A 41 -26.98 -11.88 9.26
CA SER A 41 -27.92 -13.00 9.16
C SER A 41 -28.64 -13.32 10.47
N SER A 42 -28.07 -12.99 11.63
CA SER A 42 -28.70 -13.23 12.95
C SER A 42 -29.72 -12.17 13.35
N LEU A 43 -29.88 -11.08 12.60
CA LEU A 43 -30.81 -9.98 12.93
C LEU A 43 -32.25 -10.45 13.21
N PRO A 44 -32.85 -11.40 12.45
CA PRO A 44 -34.20 -11.90 12.72
C PRO A 44 -34.36 -12.68 14.04
N GLU A 45 -33.27 -13.12 14.66
CA GLU A 45 -33.30 -13.85 15.92
C GLU A 45 -33.06 -12.92 17.12
N VAL A 46 -32.25 -11.88 16.94
CA VAL A 46 -31.81 -10.99 18.05
C VAL A 46 -32.70 -9.75 18.23
N HIS A 47 -33.52 -9.37 17.24
CA HIS A 47 -34.27 -8.10 17.30
C HIS A 47 -35.31 -8.01 18.44
N GLY A 48 -35.69 -9.15 19.04
CA GLY A 48 -36.70 -9.24 20.10
C GLY A 48 -36.14 -9.08 21.52
N ASP A 49 -34.82 -9.17 21.71
CA ASP A 49 -34.18 -9.05 23.02
C ASP A 49 -33.17 -7.87 23.02
N PRO A 50 -33.38 -6.84 23.85
CA PRO A 50 -32.55 -5.64 23.85
C PRO A 50 -31.07 -5.92 24.15
N VAL A 51 -30.77 -6.90 25.02
CA VAL A 51 -29.38 -7.18 25.43
C VAL A 51 -28.59 -7.82 24.29
N THR A 52 -29.17 -8.81 23.61
CA THR A 52 -28.51 -9.47 22.46
C THR A 52 -28.46 -8.56 21.24
N SER A 53 -29.50 -7.76 20.99
CA SER A 53 -29.50 -6.73 19.93
C SER A 53 -28.40 -5.68 20.15
N GLU A 54 -28.23 -5.18 21.37
CA GLU A 54 -27.20 -4.20 21.70
C GLU A 54 -25.79 -4.79 21.54
N SER A 55 -25.56 -5.99 22.09
CA SER A 55 -24.30 -6.72 21.94
C SER A 55 -23.92 -6.98 20.47
N THR A 56 -24.90 -7.39 19.65
CA THR A 56 -24.71 -7.64 18.21
C THR A 56 -24.38 -6.35 17.46
N THR A 57 -25.05 -5.25 17.81
CA THR A 57 -24.81 -3.92 17.24
C THR A 57 -23.42 -3.39 17.61
N GLU A 58 -23.02 -3.52 18.87
CA GLU A 58 -21.71 -3.08 19.35
C GLU A 58 -20.58 -3.85 18.68
N ARG A 59 -20.76 -5.16 18.50
CA ARG A 59 -19.79 -5.98 17.77
C ARG A 59 -19.65 -5.54 16.31
N PHE A 60 -20.76 -5.25 15.64
CA PHE A 60 -20.77 -4.73 14.27
C PHE A 60 -20.09 -3.36 14.17
N LEU A 61 -20.35 -2.47 15.13
CA LEU A 61 -19.70 -1.16 15.26
C LEU A 61 -18.18 -1.28 15.39
N VAL A 62 -17.69 -2.17 16.27
CA VAL A 62 -16.26 -2.41 16.46
C VAL A 62 -15.59 -2.87 15.16
N ILE A 63 -16.23 -3.76 14.41
CA ILE A 63 -15.71 -4.23 13.12
C ILE A 63 -15.64 -3.07 12.13
N MET A 64 -16.72 -2.32 11.96
CA MET A 64 -16.80 -1.25 10.96
C MET A 64 -15.88 -0.07 11.29
N ASN A 65 -15.80 0.37 12.54
CA ASN A 65 -14.96 1.50 12.96
C ASN A 65 -13.46 1.25 12.74
N ARG A 66 -13.02 -0.02 12.68
CA ARG A 66 -11.64 -0.40 12.33
C ARG A 66 -11.21 0.14 10.96
N TYR A 67 -12.17 0.35 10.06
CA TYR A 67 -11.93 0.80 8.68
C TYR A 67 -12.13 2.31 8.48
N GLN A 68 -12.37 3.09 9.53
CA GLN A 68 -12.68 4.53 9.43
C GLN A 68 -11.56 5.36 8.78
N GLU A 69 -10.29 4.99 9.01
CA GLU A 69 -9.12 5.64 8.40
C GLU A 69 -8.86 5.18 6.95
N GLN A 70 -9.36 4.00 6.56
CA GLN A 70 -9.21 3.41 5.23
C GLN A 70 -10.55 2.91 4.67
N PRO A 71 -11.57 3.78 4.52
CA PRO A 71 -12.94 3.37 4.24
C PRO A 71 -13.13 2.76 2.84
N HIS A 72 -12.19 3.01 1.92
CA HIS A 72 -12.19 2.45 0.57
C HIS A 72 -12.03 0.92 0.54
N LEU A 73 -11.53 0.31 1.62
CA LEU A 73 -11.41 -1.15 1.74
C LEU A 73 -12.79 -1.83 1.85
N LEU A 74 -13.85 -1.09 2.20
CA LEU A 74 -15.21 -1.60 2.26
C LEU A 74 -15.94 -1.54 0.91
N ASP A 75 -15.38 -0.88 -0.11
CA ASP A 75 -16.04 -0.65 -1.41
C ASP A 75 -16.51 -1.96 -2.07
N PRO A 76 -15.67 -3.02 -2.16
CA PRO A 76 -16.09 -4.30 -2.76
C PRO A 76 -17.17 -5.03 -1.95
N HIS A 77 -17.41 -4.62 -0.70
CA HIS A 77 -18.28 -5.33 0.23
C HIS A 77 -19.59 -4.59 0.54
N THR A 78 -19.66 -3.30 0.23
CA THR A 78 -20.79 -2.44 0.62
C THR A 78 -22.08 -2.88 -0.07
N GLU A 79 -22.01 -3.33 -1.32
CA GLU A 79 -23.17 -3.74 -2.11
C GLU A 79 -23.87 -4.99 -1.55
N TRP A 80 -23.13 -6.05 -1.23
CA TRP A 80 -23.74 -7.25 -0.66
C TRP A 80 -24.25 -7.01 0.76
N MET A 81 -23.57 -6.18 1.57
CA MET A 81 -24.05 -5.80 2.90
C MET A 81 -25.38 -5.05 2.81
N LEU A 82 -25.47 -4.09 1.88
CA LEU A 82 -26.70 -3.36 1.61
C LEU A 82 -27.83 -4.31 1.19
N ASN A 83 -27.58 -5.18 0.21
CA ASN A 83 -28.60 -6.09 -0.32
C ASN A 83 -29.13 -7.05 0.76
N MET A 84 -28.25 -7.65 1.57
CA MET A 84 -28.66 -8.52 2.68
C MET A 84 -29.53 -7.79 3.71
N ILE A 85 -29.19 -6.56 4.07
CA ILE A 85 -29.97 -5.81 5.05
C ILE A 85 -31.31 -5.35 4.44
N LEU A 86 -31.33 -4.99 3.16
CA LEU A 86 -32.54 -4.59 2.45
C LEU A 86 -33.55 -5.73 2.28
N GLU A 87 -33.13 -7.00 2.24
CA GLU A 87 -34.04 -8.16 2.25
C GLU A 87 -34.96 -8.13 3.49
N PHE A 88 -34.42 -7.78 4.66
CA PHE A 88 -35.22 -7.65 5.88
C PHE A 88 -36.14 -6.42 5.83
N VAL A 89 -35.64 -5.29 5.31
CA VAL A 89 -36.42 -4.04 5.23
C VAL A 89 -37.59 -4.14 4.25
N ARG A 90 -37.41 -4.83 3.12
CA ARG A 90 -38.42 -4.95 2.06
C ARG A 90 -39.46 -6.05 2.33
N SER A 91 -39.20 -6.96 3.25
CA SER A 91 -40.13 -8.05 3.59
C SER A 91 -41.33 -7.53 4.39
N GLU A 92 -42.55 -7.74 3.88
CA GLU A 92 -43.79 -7.39 4.59
C GLU A 92 -43.99 -8.16 5.91
N LYS A 93 -43.28 -9.29 6.07
CA LYS A 93 -43.34 -10.13 7.28
C LYS A 93 -42.42 -9.63 8.39
N SER A 94 -41.55 -8.66 8.12
CA SER A 94 -40.60 -8.16 9.10
C SER A 94 -41.27 -7.29 10.16
N PRO A 95 -41.07 -7.57 11.47
CA PRO A 95 -41.60 -6.73 12.53
C PRO A 95 -40.87 -5.36 12.57
N PRO A 96 -41.51 -4.29 13.08
CA PRO A 96 -40.90 -2.96 13.13
C PRO A 96 -39.53 -2.93 13.82
N SER A 97 -39.34 -3.69 14.91
CA SER A 97 -38.06 -3.75 15.62
C SER A 97 -36.91 -4.29 14.76
N LEU A 98 -37.18 -5.27 13.90
CA LEU A 98 -36.19 -5.78 12.94
C LEU A 98 -35.85 -4.74 11.87
N VAL A 99 -36.85 -4.00 11.38
CA VAL A 99 -36.66 -2.93 10.38
C VAL A 99 -35.79 -1.80 10.96
N HIS A 100 -36.07 -1.37 12.20
CA HIS A 100 -35.26 -0.34 12.87
C HIS A 100 -33.82 -0.79 13.11
N LEU A 101 -33.62 -2.03 13.57
CA LEU A 101 -32.29 -2.60 13.77
C LEU A 101 -31.52 -2.71 12.44
N SER A 102 -32.20 -3.09 11.36
CA SER A 102 -31.64 -3.15 10.00
C SER A 102 -31.14 -1.78 9.54
N PHE A 103 -31.94 -0.71 9.72
CA PHE A 103 -31.49 0.64 9.39
C PHE A 103 -30.34 1.14 10.27
N LYS A 104 -30.27 0.72 11.54
CA LYS A 104 -29.13 1.00 12.41
C LYS A 104 -27.84 0.42 11.84
N PHE A 105 -27.86 -0.81 11.33
CA PHE A 105 -26.71 -1.44 10.66
C PHE A 105 -26.33 -0.71 9.37
N LEU A 106 -27.31 -0.34 8.54
CA LEU A 106 -27.06 0.45 7.32
C LEU A 106 -26.41 1.80 7.63
N TYR A 107 -26.86 2.47 8.69
CA TYR A 107 -26.29 3.73 9.12
C TYR A 107 -24.82 3.59 9.51
N VAL A 108 -24.44 2.52 10.21
CA VAL A 108 -23.03 2.27 10.57
C VAL A 108 -22.14 2.13 9.33
N VAL A 109 -22.57 1.35 8.33
CA VAL A 109 -21.83 1.21 7.07
C VAL A 109 -21.74 2.55 6.33
N CYS A 110 -22.85 3.29 6.25
CA CYS A 110 -22.91 4.61 5.64
C CYS A 110 -22.00 5.64 6.34
N LYS A 111 -21.91 5.61 7.67
CA LYS A 111 -21.07 6.51 8.47
C LYS A 111 -19.58 6.28 8.20
N VAL A 112 -19.13 5.03 8.23
CA VAL A 112 -17.71 4.69 8.01
C VAL A 112 -17.31 4.98 6.57
N ARG A 113 -18.13 4.60 5.59
CA ARG A 113 -17.79 4.80 4.17
C ARG A 113 -17.92 6.25 3.71
N GLY A 114 -18.87 6.98 4.28
CA GLY A 114 -19.29 8.33 3.90
C GLY A 114 -20.55 8.32 3.03
N TYR A 115 -21.56 9.09 3.47
CA TYR A 115 -22.91 9.07 2.89
C TYR A 115 -22.98 9.35 1.38
N LYS A 116 -22.08 10.17 0.82
CA LYS A 116 -22.12 10.54 -0.60
C LYS A 116 -21.88 9.36 -1.53
N ILE A 117 -20.99 8.45 -1.13
CA ILE A 117 -20.62 7.28 -1.92
C ILE A 117 -21.63 6.17 -1.64
N PHE A 118 -21.98 5.96 -0.37
CA PHE A 118 -22.99 4.97 0.02
C PHE A 118 -24.36 5.22 -0.64
N MET A 119 -24.81 6.49 -0.68
CA MET A 119 -26.11 6.87 -1.25
C MET A 119 -26.23 6.52 -2.74
N GLN A 120 -25.13 6.40 -3.49
CA GLN A 120 -25.17 6.00 -4.91
C GLN A 120 -25.54 4.51 -5.10
N LEU A 121 -25.39 3.69 -4.05
CA LEU A 121 -25.71 2.27 -4.06
C LEU A 121 -27.18 1.99 -3.71
N LEU A 122 -27.90 2.99 -3.18
CA LEU A 122 -29.30 2.80 -2.79
C LEU A 122 -30.18 2.55 -4.04
N PRO A 123 -31.11 1.59 -3.98
CA PRO A 123 -32.08 1.36 -5.05
C PRO A 123 -32.86 2.64 -5.36
N HIS A 124 -33.08 2.94 -6.63
CA HIS A 124 -33.70 4.19 -7.05
C HIS A 124 -34.68 3.97 -8.21
N GLU A 125 -35.31 2.80 -8.25
CA GLU A 125 -36.32 2.48 -9.24
C GLU A 125 -37.67 3.14 -8.88
N VAL A 126 -38.56 3.28 -9.86
CA VAL A 126 -39.90 3.85 -9.64
C VAL A 126 -40.69 3.05 -8.58
N ALA A 127 -40.47 1.74 -8.53
CA ALA A 127 -41.08 0.85 -7.56
C ALA A 127 -40.66 1.13 -6.10
N ASP A 128 -39.51 1.78 -5.88
CA ASP A 128 -39.00 2.09 -4.54
C ASP A 128 -39.60 3.36 -3.93
N VAL A 129 -40.20 4.24 -4.75
CA VAL A 129 -40.68 5.56 -4.30
C VAL A 129 -41.78 5.44 -3.24
N GLN A 130 -42.84 4.66 -3.52
CA GLN A 130 -43.97 4.52 -2.59
C GLN A 130 -43.59 3.75 -1.31
N PRO A 131 -42.88 2.60 -1.38
CA PRO A 131 -42.45 1.88 -0.17
C PRO A 131 -41.59 2.73 0.77
N VAL A 132 -40.60 3.46 0.24
CA VAL A 132 -39.74 4.34 1.06
C VAL A 132 -40.56 5.48 1.67
N LEU A 133 -41.46 6.08 0.89
CA LEU A 133 -42.32 7.17 1.35
C LEU A 133 -43.29 6.70 2.45
N ASP A 134 -43.86 5.50 2.32
CA ASP A 134 -44.78 4.91 3.28
C ASP A 134 -44.07 4.50 4.57
N LEU A 135 -42.86 3.93 4.48
CA LEU A 135 -42.02 3.63 5.66
C LEU A 135 -41.67 4.90 6.43
N LEU A 136 -41.31 5.98 5.72
CA LEU A 136 -40.96 7.26 6.33
C LEU A 136 -42.19 7.97 6.92
N SER A 137 -43.36 7.84 6.29
CA SER A 137 -44.63 8.41 6.78
C SER A 137 -45.10 7.78 8.10
N ARG A 138 -44.65 6.55 8.40
CA ARG A 138 -44.97 5.84 9.66
C ARG A 138 -44.05 6.23 10.83
N GLN A 139 -42.97 6.97 10.57
CA GLN A 139 -42.01 7.37 11.60
C GLN A 139 -42.48 8.61 12.35
N ASP A 140 -42.18 8.71 13.65
CA ASP A 140 -42.37 9.93 14.42
C ASP A 140 -41.12 10.83 14.31
N PRO A 141 -41.23 12.06 13.76
CA PRO A 141 -40.11 13.00 13.72
C PRO A 141 -39.51 13.35 15.08
N LYS A 142 -40.24 13.14 16.18
CA LYS A 142 -39.79 13.43 17.55
C LYS A 142 -39.19 12.22 18.28
N ASP A 143 -39.23 11.03 17.68
CA ASP A 143 -38.69 9.82 18.29
C ASP A 143 -37.17 9.81 18.28
N SER A 144 -36.56 9.91 19.46
CA SER A 144 -35.10 9.88 19.63
C SER A 144 -34.48 8.50 19.48
N GLU A 145 -35.24 7.40 19.56
CA GLU A 145 -34.68 6.04 19.57
C GLU A 145 -34.43 5.49 18.16
N THR A 146 -35.20 5.92 17.16
CA THR A 146 -35.13 5.37 15.79
C THR A 146 -34.59 6.37 14.76
N TRP A 147 -33.80 7.35 15.20
CA TRP A 147 -33.29 8.41 14.31
C TRP A 147 -32.46 7.88 13.14
N GLU A 148 -31.74 6.76 13.28
CA GLU A 148 -30.98 6.13 12.19
C GLU A 148 -31.90 5.65 11.06
N THR A 149 -33.10 5.16 11.42
CA THR A 149 -34.14 4.79 10.45
C THR A 149 -34.57 6.00 9.64
N ARG A 150 -34.91 7.10 10.34
CA ARG A 150 -35.35 8.36 9.73
C ARG A 150 -34.25 8.93 8.83
N TYR A 151 -32.99 8.93 9.29
CA TYR A 151 -31.84 9.39 8.53
C TYR A 151 -31.63 8.61 7.22
N MET A 152 -31.62 7.28 7.30
CA MET A 152 -31.39 6.43 6.12
C MET A 152 -32.55 6.50 5.12
N LEU A 153 -33.80 6.54 5.59
CA LEU A 153 -34.97 6.71 4.73
C LEU A 153 -34.98 8.06 4.01
N LEU A 154 -34.58 9.15 4.68
CA LEU A 154 -34.46 10.47 4.04
C LEU A 154 -33.38 10.50 2.96
N LEU A 155 -32.23 9.86 3.19
CA LEU A 155 -31.19 9.71 2.17
C LEU A 155 -31.67 8.85 0.99
N TRP A 156 -32.39 7.76 1.26
CA TRP A 156 -32.95 6.91 0.22
C TRP A 156 -33.99 7.65 -0.61
N LEU A 157 -34.90 8.39 0.05
CA LEU A 157 -35.86 9.24 -0.62
C LEU A 157 -35.20 10.32 -1.49
N SER A 158 -34.02 10.82 -1.09
CA SER A 158 -33.25 11.78 -1.89
C SER A 158 -32.72 11.21 -3.22
N MET A 159 -32.69 9.88 -3.36
CA MET A 159 -32.32 9.18 -4.59
C MET A 159 -33.54 8.76 -5.38
N THR A 160 -34.53 8.15 -4.73
CA THR A 160 -35.77 7.71 -5.41
C THR A 160 -36.58 8.89 -5.92
N CYS A 161 -36.46 10.09 -5.30
CA CYS A 161 -37.11 11.28 -5.82
C CYS A 161 -36.50 11.81 -7.12
N LEU A 162 -35.35 11.30 -7.59
CA LEU A 162 -34.70 11.74 -8.84
C LEU A 162 -35.11 10.95 -10.09
N ILE A 163 -36.17 10.13 -10.02
CA ILE A 163 -36.68 9.40 -11.18
C ILE A 163 -36.97 10.33 -12.38
N PRO A 164 -36.74 9.89 -13.63
CA PRO A 164 -36.81 10.76 -14.81
C PRO A 164 -38.24 11.14 -15.24
N PHE A 165 -39.25 10.79 -14.45
CA PHE A 165 -40.67 11.04 -14.73
C PHE A 165 -41.25 12.08 -13.78
N ASP A 166 -42.24 12.83 -14.24
CA ASP A 166 -42.97 13.78 -13.39
C ASP A 166 -43.71 13.04 -12.26
N LEU A 167 -43.61 13.55 -11.03
CA LEU A 167 -44.13 12.87 -9.85
C LEU A 167 -45.65 12.73 -9.84
N TYR A 168 -46.38 13.59 -10.56
CA TYR A 168 -47.84 13.44 -10.69
C TYR A 168 -48.25 12.13 -11.37
N ARG A 169 -47.36 11.51 -12.16
CA ARG A 169 -47.64 10.22 -12.80
C ARG A 169 -47.76 9.07 -11.79
N LEU A 170 -47.23 9.26 -10.58
CA LEU A 170 -47.32 8.30 -9.48
C LEU A 170 -48.64 8.40 -8.72
N ASP A 171 -49.45 9.43 -8.96
CA ASP A 171 -50.67 9.70 -8.21
C ASP A 171 -51.90 8.93 -8.74
N GLY A 172 -51.74 8.19 -9.85
CA GLY A 172 -52.80 7.36 -10.45
C GLY A 172 -54.04 8.17 -10.87
N HIS A 173 -55.13 7.49 -11.29
CA HIS A 173 -56.45 8.10 -11.20
C HIS A 173 -56.81 8.07 -9.72
N LEU A 174 -56.94 9.24 -9.09
CA LEU A 174 -57.31 9.41 -7.69
C LEU A 174 -58.76 8.93 -7.43
N GLU A 175 -59.03 7.64 -7.63
CA GLU A 175 -60.25 6.99 -7.16
C GLU A 175 -59.95 6.34 -5.80
N SER A 176 -60.75 6.76 -4.83
CA SER A 176 -60.56 6.48 -3.41
C SER A 176 -60.84 5.02 -3.09
N ASP A 177 -59.89 4.35 -2.45
CA ASP A 177 -60.24 3.29 -1.51
C ASP A 177 -60.47 3.96 -0.15
N GLY A 178 -61.73 4.09 0.27
CA GLY A 178 -62.09 4.55 1.63
C GLY A 178 -62.29 6.05 1.89
N GLY A 179 -62.61 6.88 0.88
CA GLY A 179 -63.19 8.22 1.10
C GLY A 179 -62.27 9.32 1.67
N LYS A 180 -60.95 9.10 1.77
CA LYS A 180 -59.96 10.17 1.97
C LYS A 180 -59.19 10.41 0.67
N ALA A 181 -59.19 11.65 0.17
CA ALA A 181 -58.36 12.03 -0.98
C ALA A 181 -56.89 11.75 -0.65
N ARG A 182 -56.23 10.89 -1.44
CA ARG A 182 -54.79 10.62 -1.30
C ARG A 182 -54.03 11.90 -1.66
N GLU A 183 -53.23 12.40 -0.73
CA GLU A 183 -52.39 13.59 -0.95
C GLU A 183 -51.39 13.31 -2.11
N PRO A 184 -51.21 14.25 -3.06
CA PRO A 184 -50.25 14.08 -4.16
C PRO A 184 -48.85 13.72 -3.65
N THR A 185 -48.15 12.85 -4.35
CA THR A 185 -46.82 12.35 -3.96
C THR A 185 -45.83 13.50 -3.76
N MET A 186 -45.93 14.55 -4.59
CA MET A 186 -45.12 15.76 -4.46
C MET A 186 -45.36 16.51 -3.13
N ASP A 187 -46.62 16.62 -2.71
CA ASP A 187 -47.01 17.34 -1.49
C ASP A 187 -46.64 16.54 -0.25
N ARG A 188 -46.81 15.21 -0.28
CA ARG A 188 -46.33 14.29 0.77
C ARG A 188 -44.83 14.41 1.01
N ILE A 189 -44.02 14.37 -0.05
CA ILE A 189 -42.55 14.49 0.05
C ILE A 189 -42.18 15.87 0.62
N LEU A 190 -42.86 16.94 0.18
CA LEU A 190 -42.62 18.29 0.67
C LEU A 190 -42.98 18.44 2.15
N ALA A 191 -44.10 17.87 2.59
CA ALA A 191 -44.53 17.90 3.99
C ALA A 191 -43.52 17.19 4.90
N ILE A 192 -43.08 15.99 4.51
CA ILE A 192 -42.04 15.22 5.20
C ILE A 192 -40.73 16.00 5.24
N ALA A 193 -40.29 16.55 4.11
CA ALA A 193 -39.09 17.35 4.06
C ALA A 193 -39.18 18.51 5.06
N LYS A 194 -40.25 19.31 5.03
CA LYS A 194 -40.46 20.42 5.96
C LYS A 194 -40.46 19.97 7.42
N SER A 195 -41.10 18.86 7.78
CA SER A 195 -41.11 18.37 9.17
C SER A 195 -39.72 17.97 9.65
N TYR A 196 -38.94 17.27 8.82
CA TYR A 196 -37.59 16.83 9.16
C TYR A 196 -36.52 17.91 9.00
N LEU A 197 -36.84 19.06 8.42
CA LEU A 197 -35.94 20.23 8.49
C LEU A 197 -35.99 20.92 9.86
N LEU A 198 -37.07 20.73 10.63
CA LEU A 198 -37.30 21.39 11.92
C LEU A 198 -36.90 20.55 13.14
N VAL A 199 -36.63 19.25 12.98
CA VAL A 199 -36.14 18.38 14.07
C VAL A 199 -34.74 18.80 14.51
N SER A 200 -34.36 18.59 15.77
CA SER A 200 -33.06 19.00 16.33
C SER A 200 -31.93 17.97 16.22
N ASP A 201 -32.20 16.81 15.62
CA ASP A 201 -31.28 15.67 15.52
C ASP A 201 -30.67 15.52 14.11
N THR A 202 -29.85 14.48 13.94
CA THR A 202 -29.08 14.18 12.72
C THR A 202 -29.92 13.95 11.44
N PRO A 203 -31.14 13.36 11.46
CA PRO A 203 -32.06 13.32 10.30
C PRO A 203 -32.24 14.65 9.55
N ARG A 204 -32.11 15.78 10.25
CA ARG A 204 -32.10 17.13 9.67
C ARG A 204 -31.13 17.27 8.49
N ASP A 205 -29.93 16.70 8.61
CA ASP A 205 -28.91 16.79 7.57
C ASP A 205 -29.30 16.01 6.31
N ALA A 206 -29.92 14.84 6.48
CA ALA A 206 -30.42 14.01 5.38
C ALA A 206 -31.63 14.68 4.69
N ALA A 207 -32.53 15.29 5.47
CA ALA A 207 -33.65 16.07 4.92
C ALA A 207 -33.17 17.26 4.09
N SER A 208 -32.10 17.93 4.52
CA SER A 208 -31.45 19.00 3.76
C SER A 208 -30.93 18.52 2.39
N VAL A 209 -30.36 17.30 2.34
CA VAL A 209 -29.94 16.67 1.07
C VAL A 209 -31.14 16.36 0.18
N LEU A 210 -32.20 15.76 0.75
CA LEU A 210 -33.47 15.49 0.05
C LEU A 210 -34.03 16.76 -0.61
N VAL A 211 -34.17 17.84 0.15
CA VAL A 211 -34.72 19.11 -0.35
C VAL A 211 -33.88 19.68 -1.49
N SER A 212 -32.56 19.69 -1.36
CA SER A 212 -31.67 20.26 -2.38
C SER A 212 -31.81 19.58 -3.76
N LYS A 213 -32.11 18.28 -3.77
CA LYS A 213 -32.35 17.48 -4.98
C LYS A 213 -33.80 17.55 -5.45
N PHE A 214 -34.74 17.48 -4.51
CA PHE A 214 -36.17 17.48 -4.79
C PHE A 214 -36.64 18.83 -5.37
N MET A 215 -36.19 19.94 -4.79
CA MET A 215 -36.55 21.31 -5.23
C MET A 215 -35.94 21.68 -6.59
N THR A 216 -34.89 20.99 -7.03
CA THR A 216 -34.21 21.27 -8.30
C THR A 216 -34.78 20.46 -9.48
N ARG A 217 -35.76 19.59 -9.23
CA ARG A 217 -36.48 18.88 -10.29
C ARG A 217 -37.36 19.82 -11.12
N PRO A 218 -37.47 19.63 -12.45
CA PRO A 218 -38.26 20.50 -13.31
C PRO A 218 -39.74 20.64 -12.91
N ASP A 219 -40.39 19.54 -12.56
CA ASP A 219 -41.82 19.46 -12.20
C ASP A 219 -42.13 20.07 -10.82
N VAL A 220 -41.25 19.82 -9.84
CA VAL A 220 -41.36 20.37 -8.49
C VAL A 220 -41.06 21.86 -8.47
N LYS A 221 -39.99 22.27 -9.16
CA LYS A 221 -39.54 23.67 -9.23
C LYS A 221 -40.65 24.59 -9.70
N GLN A 222 -41.34 24.23 -10.78
CA GLN A 222 -42.41 25.04 -11.37
C GLN A 222 -43.60 25.22 -10.42
N LYS A 223 -43.88 24.24 -9.55
CA LYS A 223 -45.09 24.21 -8.72
C LYS A 223 -44.89 24.58 -7.25
N ARG A 224 -43.69 24.40 -6.69
CA ARG A 224 -43.45 24.43 -5.22
C ARG A 224 -42.21 25.22 -4.78
N LEU A 225 -41.32 25.65 -5.68
CA LEU A 225 -40.09 26.35 -5.27
C LEU A 225 -40.39 27.69 -4.58
N GLY A 226 -41.31 28.49 -5.12
CA GLY A 226 -41.72 29.76 -4.51
C GLY A 226 -42.28 29.56 -3.09
N ASP A 227 -43.30 28.71 -2.95
CA ASP A 227 -43.92 28.35 -1.67
C ASP A 227 -42.91 27.85 -0.63
N PHE A 228 -41.89 27.10 -1.06
CA PHE A 228 -40.85 26.59 -0.18
C PHE A 228 -39.88 27.70 0.27
N LEU A 229 -39.50 28.60 -0.63
CA LEU A 229 -38.64 29.73 -0.31
C LEU A 229 -39.34 30.71 0.65
N ASP A 230 -40.62 31.01 0.43
CA ASP A 230 -41.43 31.86 1.32
C ASP A 230 -41.55 31.24 2.72
N TRP A 231 -41.86 29.94 2.80
CA TRP A 231 -41.89 29.22 4.06
C TRP A 231 -40.54 29.25 4.77
N SER A 232 -39.45 29.09 4.02
CA SER A 232 -38.12 29.08 4.59
C SER A 232 -37.68 30.46 5.08
N LEU A 233 -37.97 31.53 4.32
CA LEU A 233 -37.73 32.92 4.73
C LEU A 233 -38.54 33.27 5.99
N THR A 234 -39.81 32.87 6.03
CA THR A 234 -40.66 33.02 7.22
C THR A 234 -40.05 32.29 8.42
N THR A 235 -39.58 31.06 8.23
CA THR A 235 -38.96 30.28 9.31
C THR A 235 -37.64 30.90 9.79
N ILE A 236 -36.78 31.37 8.88
CA ILE A 236 -35.53 32.10 9.20
C ILE A 236 -35.81 33.42 9.93
N SER A 237 -36.92 34.09 9.59
CA SER A 237 -37.32 35.32 10.28
C SER A 237 -37.76 35.05 11.72
N GLN A 238 -38.39 33.89 11.97
CA GLN A 238 -38.97 33.52 13.26
C GLN A 238 -38.02 32.75 14.19
N THR A 239 -36.99 32.08 13.66
CA THR A 239 -36.06 31.26 14.44
C THR A 239 -34.61 31.72 14.31
N ASN A 240 -33.82 31.56 15.38
CA ASN A 240 -32.37 31.74 15.36
C ASN A 240 -31.62 30.43 15.01
N ASP A 241 -32.32 29.41 14.49
CA ASP A 241 -31.78 28.07 14.28
C ASP A 241 -30.75 28.04 13.13
N GLU A 242 -29.65 27.31 13.35
CA GLU A 242 -28.54 27.18 12.39
C GLU A 242 -28.96 26.40 11.13
N SER A 243 -29.98 25.54 11.28
CA SER A 243 -30.48 24.56 10.29
C SER A 243 -30.93 25.16 8.96
N MET A 244 -31.77 26.21 9.01
CA MET A 244 -32.42 26.74 7.81
C MET A 244 -31.44 27.42 6.84
N ARG A 245 -30.30 27.87 7.36
CA ARG A 245 -29.25 28.55 6.58
C ARG A 245 -28.37 27.57 5.81
N ASP A 246 -28.07 26.39 6.37
CA ASP A 246 -27.34 25.33 5.67
C ASP A 246 -28.16 24.76 4.50
N ILE A 247 -29.49 24.66 4.67
CA ILE A 247 -30.42 24.24 3.62
C ILE A 247 -30.40 25.22 2.46
N MET A 248 -30.47 26.53 2.73
CA MET A 248 -30.39 27.56 1.69
C MET A 248 -29.06 27.53 0.95
N ALA A 249 -27.95 27.36 1.68
CA ALA A 249 -26.63 27.24 1.06
C ALA A 249 -26.52 26.01 0.14
N LYS A 250 -27.14 24.88 0.52
CA LYS A 250 -27.21 23.67 -0.31
C LYS A 250 -28.15 23.83 -1.50
N LEU A 251 -29.30 24.49 -1.33
CA LEU A 251 -30.24 24.77 -2.42
C LEU A 251 -29.58 25.64 -3.50
N PHE A 252 -28.93 26.74 -3.12
CA PHE A 252 -28.21 27.63 -4.04
C PHE A 252 -26.94 27.01 -4.63
N LYS A 253 -26.42 25.93 -4.05
CA LYS A 253 -25.30 25.18 -4.62
C LYS A 253 -25.75 24.24 -5.75
N HIS A 254 -26.94 23.66 -5.65
CA HIS A 254 -27.44 22.64 -6.58
C HIS A 254 -28.44 23.20 -7.61
N GLY A 255 -29.09 24.33 -7.33
CA GLY A 255 -30.03 24.97 -8.24
C GLY A 255 -29.35 25.72 -9.39
N LYS A 256 -30.05 25.83 -10.52
CA LYS A 256 -29.60 26.60 -11.68
C LYS A 256 -29.74 28.11 -11.40
N ARG A 257 -28.80 28.91 -11.90
CA ARG A 257 -28.80 30.38 -11.74
C ARG A 257 -30.13 31.00 -12.14
N ASP A 258 -30.62 30.69 -13.34
CA ASP A 258 -31.82 31.32 -13.93
C ASP A 258 -33.07 31.10 -13.08
N ASP A 259 -33.09 30.04 -12.28
CA ASP A 259 -34.23 29.65 -11.46
C ASP A 259 -34.22 30.33 -10.07
N LEU A 260 -33.03 30.65 -9.58
CA LEU A 260 -32.81 31.20 -8.23
C LEU A 260 -32.55 32.70 -8.23
N LEU A 261 -32.14 33.28 -9.37
CA LEU A 261 -31.78 34.68 -9.51
C LEU A 261 -32.90 35.63 -9.04
N GLN A 262 -34.16 35.31 -9.36
CA GLN A 262 -35.31 36.13 -8.97
C GLN A 262 -35.56 36.20 -7.45
N TYR A 263 -35.03 35.23 -6.69
CA TYR A 263 -35.19 35.16 -5.23
C TYR A 263 -33.93 35.63 -4.47
N ALA A 264 -32.79 35.74 -5.17
CA ALA A 264 -31.51 36.06 -4.55
C ALA A 264 -31.47 37.43 -3.84
N PRO A 265 -32.05 38.54 -4.37
CA PRO A 265 -32.06 39.84 -3.68
C PRO A 265 -32.82 39.81 -2.35
N THR A 266 -34.02 39.21 -2.34
CA THR A 266 -34.86 39.11 -1.13
C THR A 266 -34.19 38.30 -0.03
N ILE A 267 -33.48 37.23 -0.39
CA ILE A 267 -32.73 36.41 0.57
C ILE A 267 -31.52 37.17 1.11
N LEU A 268 -30.81 37.93 0.27
CA LEU A 268 -29.69 38.76 0.72
C LEU A 268 -30.15 39.79 1.75
N GLN A 269 -31.22 40.53 1.45
CA GLN A 269 -31.80 41.54 2.36
C GLN A 269 -32.25 40.93 3.71
N CYS A 270 -32.83 39.72 3.68
CA CYS A 270 -33.23 39.01 4.90
C CYS A 270 -32.01 38.61 5.77
N LEU A 271 -30.88 38.28 5.15
CA LEU A 271 -29.65 37.93 5.88
C LEU A 271 -29.01 39.15 6.56
N GLU A 272 -29.06 40.32 5.92
CA GLU A 272 -28.53 41.58 6.47
C GLU A 272 -29.25 41.98 7.76
N GLN A 273 -30.58 41.91 7.77
CA GLN A 273 -31.41 42.25 8.93
C GLN A 273 -31.12 41.38 10.18
N LYS A 274 -30.44 40.23 10.00
CA LYS A 274 -30.13 39.29 11.07
C LYS A 274 -28.77 39.52 11.74
N HIS A 275 -27.97 40.49 11.29
CA HIS A 275 -26.67 40.88 11.90
C HIS A 275 -25.77 39.69 12.30
N LEU A 276 -25.65 38.71 11.41
CA LEU A 276 -25.01 37.42 11.75
C LEU A 276 -23.53 37.55 12.10
N SER A 277 -22.85 38.54 11.55
CA SER A 277 -21.46 38.87 11.84
C SER A 277 -21.21 39.07 13.35
N GLU A 278 -22.22 39.47 14.11
CA GLU A 278 -22.15 39.73 15.55
C GLU A 278 -22.52 38.51 16.41
N SER A 279 -23.00 37.43 15.81
CA SER A 279 -23.37 36.21 16.54
C SER A 279 -22.17 35.61 17.26
N SER A 280 -22.35 35.15 18.50
CA SER A 280 -21.30 34.45 19.25
C SER A 280 -20.94 33.09 18.63
N GLN A 281 -21.87 32.45 17.90
CA GLN A 281 -21.72 31.09 17.36
C GLN A 281 -20.97 31.08 16.03
N ALA A 282 -19.83 30.39 15.99
CA ALA A 282 -18.95 30.31 14.83
C ALA A 282 -19.61 29.63 13.60
N MET A 283 -20.43 28.62 13.84
CA MET A 283 -21.09 27.85 12.79
C MET A 283 -22.17 28.68 12.07
N LEU A 284 -22.98 29.46 12.81
CA LEU A 284 -23.87 30.46 12.23
C LEU A 284 -23.17 31.43 11.28
N ARG A 285 -22.03 32.01 11.71
CA ARG A 285 -21.26 32.95 10.87
C ARG A 285 -20.71 32.27 9.62
N ARG A 286 -20.19 31.04 9.76
CA ARG A 286 -19.69 30.23 8.63
C ARG A 286 -20.77 29.92 7.60
N LEU A 287 -21.96 29.51 8.04
CA LEU A 287 -23.09 29.17 7.16
C LEU A 287 -23.64 30.42 6.46
N GLY A 288 -23.70 31.56 7.18
CA GLY A 288 -24.05 32.86 6.59
C GLY A 288 -23.10 33.24 5.45
N VAL A 289 -21.79 33.18 5.71
CA VAL A 289 -20.75 33.46 4.69
C VAL A 289 -20.88 32.52 3.49
N LYS A 290 -21.12 31.21 3.70
CA LYS A 290 -21.33 30.27 2.60
C LYS A 290 -22.55 30.60 1.75
N LEU A 291 -23.66 31.02 2.36
CA LEU A 291 -24.86 31.40 1.62
C LEU A 291 -24.63 32.67 0.81
N ILE A 292 -24.00 33.69 1.41
CA ILE A 292 -23.62 34.95 0.75
C ILE A 292 -22.75 34.70 -0.48
N GLN A 293 -21.82 33.76 -0.43
CA GLN A 293 -21.03 33.36 -1.60
C GLN A 293 -21.87 32.79 -2.73
N ARG A 294 -22.86 31.96 -2.39
CA ARG A 294 -23.72 31.34 -3.40
C ARG A 294 -24.66 32.36 -4.02
N LEU A 295 -25.14 33.33 -3.24
CA LEU A 295 -25.89 34.48 -3.74
C LEU A 295 -25.04 35.30 -4.71
N GLY A 296 -23.79 35.63 -4.35
CA GLY A 296 -22.85 36.31 -5.25
C GLY A 296 -22.65 35.58 -6.59
N LEU A 297 -22.45 34.25 -6.54
CA LEU A 297 -22.33 33.42 -7.75
C LEU A 297 -23.64 33.34 -8.55
N THR A 298 -24.79 33.57 -7.92
CA THR A 298 -26.09 33.59 -8.60
C THR A 298 -26.29 34.93 -9.30
N PHE A 299 -25.90 36.06 -8.69
CA PHE A 299 -25.97 37.38 -9.34
C PHE A 299 -25.10 37.45 -10.60
N LEU A 300 -23.90 36.87 -10.55
CA LEU A 300 -22.94 36.89 -11.66
C LEU A 300 -23.28 35.85 -12.76
N LYS A 301 -23.17 36.23 -14.05
CA LYS A 301 -23.29 35.27 -15.16
C LYS A 301 -22.04 34.37 -15.22
N PRO A 302 -22.17 33.05 -15.46
CA PRO A 302 -21.01 32.18 -15.62
C PRO A 302 -20.20 32.56 -16.87
N ARG A 303 -18.97 33.07 -16.70
CA ARG A 303 -18.00 33.23 -17.79
C ARG A 303 -17.05 32.03 -17.85
N LEU A 304 -16.93 31.41 -19.03
CA LEU A 304 -15.84 30.52 -19.37
C LEU A 304 -14.77 31.34 -20.08
N ALA A 305 -13.74 31.77 -19.35
CA ALA A 305 -12.65 32.51 -19.99
C ALA A 305 -11.90 31.61 -20.98
N ALA A 306 -11.74 32.05 -22.23
CA ALA A 306 -11.14 31.24 -23.30
C ALA A 306 -9.68 30.83 -22.99
N TRP A 307 -8.92 31.68 -22.29
CA TRP A 307 -7.55 31.40 -21.85
C TRP A 307 -7.45 30.24 -20.85
N ARG A 308 -8.57 29.85 -20.20
CA ARG A 308 -8.62 28.77 -19.20
C ARG A 308 -8.26 27.38 -19.78
N TYR A 309 -8.19 27.25 -21.11
CA TYR A 309 -7.77 26.06 -21.85
C TYR A 309 -6.32 26.09 -22.37
N GLN A 310 -5.58 27.20 -22.23
CA GLN A 310 -4.13 27.22 -22.48
C GLN A 310 -3.33 26.65 -21.29
N ARG A 311 -3.76 25.50 -20.76
CA ARG A 311 -2.97 24.73 -19.78
C ARG A 311 -2.04 23.77 -20.50
N GLY A 312 -1.01 24.31 -21.14
CA GLY A 312 0.22 23.55 -21.33
C GLY A 312 0.76 23.14 -19.95
N SER A 313 1.39 21.97 -19.84
CA SER A 313 2.12 21.58 -18.62
C SER A 313 1.29 21.10 -17.41
N ARG A 314 0.30 20.22 -17.65
CA ARG A 314 -0.31 19.41 -16.56
C ARG A 314 0.48 18.15 -16.18
N SER A 315 1.49 17.80 -16.96
CA SER A 315 2.35 16.64 -16.68
C SER A 315 3.76 17.11 -16.35
N LEU A 316 4.23 16.81 -15.14
CA LEU A 316 5.63 16.96 -14.76
C LEU A 316 6.53 16.13 -15.71
N ALA A 317 6.01 15.00 -16.21
CA ALA A 317 6.70 14.18 -17.20
C ALA A 317 6.86 14.89 -18.56
N ALA A 318 5.90 15.74 -18.96
CA ALA A 318 6.05 16.55 -20.17
C ALA A 318 7.14 17.62 -19.99
N ASN A 319 7.22 18.27 -18.82
CA ASN A 319 8.26 19.25 -18.53
C ASN A 319 9.66 18.60 -18.37
N LEU A 320 9.74 17.42 -17.77
CA LEU A 320 10.97 16.64 -17.66
C LEU A 320 11.45 16.12 -19.03
N SER A 321 10.54 15.83 -19.95
CA SER A 321 10.88 15.41 -21.31
C SER A 321 11.44 16.54 -22.19
N MET A 322 11.08 17.80 -21.93
CA MET A 322 11.62 18.95 -22.66
C MET A 322 13.05 19.32 -22.23
N SER A 323 13.51 18.86 -21.07
CA SER A 323 14.88 19.08 -20.59
C SER A 323 15.94 18.23 -21.31
N GLN A 324 15.55 17.30 -22.18
CA GLN A 324 16.47 16.44 -22.96
C GLN A 324 16.56 16.79 -24.45
N SER A 325 15.90 17.85 -24.91
CA SER A 325 15.92 18.25 -26.33
C SER A 325 16.25 19.74 -26.50
N THR A 326 17.43 20.14 -26.02
CA THR A 326 18.10 21.32 -26.58
C THR A 326 18.74 20.92 -27.91
N VAL A 327 17.94 21.09 -28.98
CA VAL A 327 18.29 21.38 -30.40
C VAL A 327 17.19 20.75 -31.26
N ALA A 328 16.53 21.59 -32.06
CA ALA A 328 15.47 21.29 -33.04
C ALA A 328 14.00 21.33 -32.56
N ALA A 329 13.48 22.55 -32.37
CA ALA A 329 12.09 22.88 -32.71
C ALA A 329 11.91 24.42 -32.79
N ALA A 330 12.57 25.04 -33.77
CA ALA A 330 12.20 26.37 -34.24
C ALA A 330 11.37 26.17 -35.52
N THR A 331 10.05 26.01 -35.39
CA THR A 331 9.06 26.23 -36.47
C THR A 331 7.64 26.03 -35.94
N GLY A 332 6.86 27.12 -35.92
CA GLY A 332 5.40 27.09 -36.06
C GLY A 332 4.56 27.26 -34.79
N THR A 333 4.47 28.48 -34.26
CA THR A 333 3.29 28.92 -33.48
C THR A 333 2.31 29.60 -34.42
N PRO A 334 1.04 29.16 -34.51
CA PRO A 334 0.01 29.98 -35.13
C PRO A 334 -0.40 31.07 -34.14
N GLU A 335 -0.13 32.33 -34.50
CA GLU A 335 -0.83 33.48 -33.93
C GLU A 335 -2.33 33.31 -34.21
N VAL A 336 -3.13 33.11 -33.16
CA VAL A 336 -4.56 33.36 -33.21
C VAL A 336 -4.79 34.64 -32.44
N GLU A 337 -4.75 35.76 -33.17
CA GLU A 337 -5.43 36.98 -32.76
C GLU A 337 -6.90 36.62 -32.48
N THR A 338 -7.33 36.71 -31.22
CA THR A 338 -8.75 36.79 -30.90
C THR A 338 -8.96 38.10 -30.16
N GLN A 339 -9.52 39.06 -30.88
CA GLN A 339 -9.94 40.36 -30.38
C GLN A 339 -10.80 40.20 -29.13
N GLU A 340 -10.38 40.83 -28.04
CA GLU A 340 -11.22 41.07 -26.86
C GLU A 340 -12.35 42.02 -27.26
N GLN A 341 -13.57 41.49 -27.39
CA GLN A 341 -14.77 42.30 -27.20
C GLN A 341 -15.08 42.28 -25.71
N GLU A 342 -14.57 43.27 -24.98
CA GLU A 342 -15.12 43.69 -23.69
C GLU A 342 -16.56 44.17 -23.93
N GLU A 343 -17.53 43.26 -23.86
CA GLU A 343 -18.88 43.68 -23.52
C GLU A 343 -18.87 44.13 -22.05
N ASP A 344 -18.94 45.45 -21.86
CA ASP A 344 -19.27 46.10 -20.59
C ASP A 344 -20.56 45.46 -20.04
N TYR A 345 -20.42 44.73 -18.93
CA TYR A 345 -21.55 44.12 -18.24
C TYR A 345 -21.74 44.84 -16.91
N ASP A 346 -22.91 45.46 -16.74
CA ASP A 346 -23.31 46.09 -15.49
C ASP A 346 -23.33 45.05 -14.37
N ILE A 347 -22.40 45.19 -13.41
CA ILE A 347 -22.34 44.38 -12.20
C ILE A 347 -23.51 44.83 -11.30
N PRO A 348 -24.42 43.94 -10.88
CA PRO A 348 -25.52 44.31 -10.00
C PRO A 348 -25.01 44.88 -8.66
N GLU A 349 -25.68 45.92 -8.14
CA GLU A 349 -25.29 46.60 -6.88
C GLU A 349 -25.25 45.61 -5.70
N GLU A 350 -26.07 44.55 -5.71
CA GLU A 350 -26.09 43.51 -4.68
C GLU A 350 -24.75 42.76 -4.57
N VAL A 351 -23.92 42.78 -5.61
CA VAL A 351 -22.58 42.16 -5.59
C VAL A 351 -21.63 42.96 -4.69
N GLU A 352 -21.78 44.28 -4.60
CA GLU A 352 -20.98 45.12 -3.70
C GLU A 352 -21.25 44.74 -2.23
N THR A 353 -22.53 44.62 -1.88
CA THR A 353 -22.99 44.12 -0.57
C THR A 353 -22.43 42.73 -0.26
N VAL A 354 -22.44 41.82 -1.23
CA VAL A 354 -21.85 40.48 -1.09
C VAL A 354 -20.35 40.58 -0.81
N ILE A 355 -19.62 41.41 -1.55
CA ILE A 355 -18.17 41.60 -1.36
C ILE A 355 -17.87 42.17 0.03
N GLU A 356 -18.63 43.16 0.49
CA GLU A 356 -18.46 43.77 1.82
C GLU A 356 -18.62 42.74 2.94
N HIS A 357 -19.67 41.92 2.90
CA HIS A 357 -19.89 40.85 3.88
C HIS A 357 -18.77 39.81 3.88
N LEU A 358 -18.24 39.48 2.71
CA LEU A 358 -17.14 38.53 2.60
C LEU A 358 -15.81 39.14 3.07
N LEU A 359 -15.56 40.43 2.84
CA LEU A 359 -14.42 41.17 3.39
C LEU A 359 -14.47 41.24 4.92
N ALA A 360 -15.66 41.47 5.49
CA ALA A 360 -15.87 41.37 6.94
C ALA A 360 -15.57 39.95 7.45
N GLY A 361 -16.03 38.91 6.73
CA GLY A 361 -15.77 37.50 7.07
C GLY A 361 -14.30 37.09 7.03
N LEU A 362 -13.47 37.74 6.20
CA LEU A 362 -12.01 37.53 6.19
C LEU A 362 -11.32 37.98 7.49
N LYS A 363 -11.95 38.88 8.25
CA LYS A 363 -11.46 39.41 9.52
C LYS A 363 -12.02 38.67 10.74
N ASP A 364 -12.81 37.61 10.55
CA ASP A 364 -13.45 36.88 11.66
C ASP A 364 -12.44 36.25 12.62
N LYS A 365 -12.80 36.17 13.91
CA LYS A 365 -12.00 35.55 14.96
C LYS A 365 -11.77 34.04 14.73
N GLU A 366 -12.69 33.36 14.05
CA GLU A 366 -12.65 31.91 13.80
C GLU A 366 -12.10 31.57 12.41
N THR A 367 -11.16 30.62 12.36
CA THR A 367 -10.50 30.20 11.11
C THR A 367 -11.49 29.60 10.11
N ILE A 368 -12.51 28.87 10.56
CA ILE A 368 -13.52 28.24 9.69
C ILE A 368 -14.35 29.25 8.91
N VAL A 369 -14.56 30.44 9.47
CA VAL A 369 -15.32 31.55 8.86
C VAL A 369 -14.42 32.25 7.85
N ARG A 370 -13.16 32.55 8.22
CA ARG A 370 -12.15 33.14 7.31
C ARG A 370 -11.88 32.30 6.08
N TRP A 371 -11.70 30.99 6.26
CA TRP A 371 -11.53 30.04 5.15
C TRP A 371 -12.77 29.99 4.26
N SER A 372 -13.96 30.05 4.85
CA SER A 372 -15.18 30.12 4.05
C SER A 372 -15.12 31.41 3.24
N ALA A 373 -15.01 32.59 3.88
CA ALA A 373 -15.02 33.91 3.24
C ALA A 373 -14.00 34.07 2.10
N SER A 374 -12.78 33.57 2.26
CA SER A 374 -11.73 33.66 1.22
C SER A 374 -12.08 32.97 -0.09
N GLN A 375 -12.94 31.96 -0.08
CA GLN A 375 -13.42 31.31 -1.30
C GLN A 375 -14.29 32.24 -2.18
N GLY A 376 -14.74 33.37 -1.64
CA GLY A 376 -15.67 34.29 -2.27
C GLY A 376 -15.16 35.72 -2.58
N VAL A 377 -14.01 36.17 -2.05
CA VAL A 377 -13.55 37.57 -2.20
C VAL A 377 -12.47 37.76 -3.28
N CYS A 378 -12.59 38.84 -4.05
CA CYS A 378 -11.49 39.54 -4.72
C CYS A 378 -11.04 40.76 -3.90
N SER A 379 -9.77 40.76 -3.44
CA SER A 379 -8.92 41.85 -2.90
C SER A 379 -9.26 42.55 -1.56
N CYS A 380 -8.31 42.52 -0.59
CA CYS A 380 -7.70 43.66 0.17
C CYS A 380 -7.08 43.25 1.55
N PHE A 381 -5.99 43.92 1.97
CA PHE A 381 -5.29 43.75 3.27
C PHE A 381 -5.33 45.04 4.10
N GLN A 382 -5.74 44.99 5.38
CA GLN A 382 -5.28 45.91 6.45
C GLN A 382 -5.69 45.49 7.89
N GLU A 383 -4.77 45.80 8.82
CA GLU A 383 -4.88 46.09 10.28
C GLU A 383 -4.88 44.98 11.37
N SER A 384 -4.94 43.67 11.08
CA SER A 384 -4.74 42.64 12.13
C SER A 384 -4.09 41.36 11.63
N ASP A 385 -3.48 40.55 12.51
CA ASP A 385 -2.95 39.22 12.18
C ASP A 385 -4.03 38.31 11.53
N ASN A 386 -5.29 38.47 11.94
CA ASN A 386 -6.41 37.80 11.31
C ASN A 386 -6.69 38.27 9.89
N ALA A 387 -6.59 39.58 9.63
CA ALA A 387 -6.75 40.16 8.29
C ALA A 387 -5.60 39.76 7.36
N TRP A 388 -4.36 39.68 7.87
CA TRP A 388 -3.21 39.16 7.12
C TRP A 388 -3.41 37.70 6.72
N HIS A 389 -3.89 36.86 7.63
CA HIS A 389 -4.22 35.46 7.34
C HIS A 389 -5.33 35.34 6.27
N GLY A 390 -6.45 36.05 6.47
CA GLY A 390 -7.57 36.04 5.53
C GLY A 390 -7.20 36.57 4.13
N GLY A 391 -6.43 37.66 4.07
CA GLY A 391 -5.95 38.24 2.82
C GLY A 391 -5.01 37.30 2.05
N CYS A 392 -4.12 36.59 2.73
CA CYS A 392 -3.28 35.56 2.09
C CYS A 392 -4.15 34.45 1.49
N LEU A 393 -5.16 33.94 2.21
CA LEU A 393 -6.07 32.93 1.65
C LEU A 393 -6.83 33.44 0.42
N ALA A 394 -7.25 34.71 0.42
CA ALA A 394 -7.91 35.31 -0.73
C ALA A 394 -6.97 35.42 -1.94
N LEU A 395 -5.74 35.93 -1.76
CA LEU A 395 -4.74 36.01 -2.84
C LEU A 395 -4.43 34.65 -3.47
N ALA A 396 -4.30 33.61 -2.64
CA ALA A 396 -4.04 32.25 -3.11
C ALA A 396 -5.16 31.78 -4.06
N GLU A 397 -6.42 32.02 -3.69
CA GLU A 397 -7.57 31.62 -4.50
C GLU A 397 -7.72 32.47 -5.77
N LEU A 398 -7.38 33.77 -5.71
CA LEU A 398 -7.36 34.65 -6.88
C LEU A 398 -6.32 34.21 -7.92
N GLY A 399 -5.11 33.89 -7.47
CA GLY A 399 -4.09 33.29 -8.32
C GLY A 399 -4.59 31.97 -8.92
N ARG A 400 -5.09 31.05 -8.10
CA ARG A 400 -5.53 29.72 -8.55
C ARG A 400 -6.69 29.76 -9.57
N ARG A 401 -7.53 30.78 -9.51
CA ARG A 401 -8.64 31.04 -10.45
C ARG A 401 -8.22 31.89 -11.65
N GLY A 402 -6.98 32.40 -11.67
CA GLY A 402 -6.43 33.36 -12.64
C GLY A 402 -7.24 34.64 -12.74
N LEU A 403 -7.72 35.12 -11.60
CA LEU A 403 -8.41 36.40 -11.45
C LEU A 403 -7.46 37.51 -11.00
N LEU A 404 -6.22 37.16 -10.64
CA LEU A 404 -5.16 38.11 -10.37
C LEU A 404 -4.31 38.25 -11.63
N LEU A 405 -4.35 39.44 -12.24
CA LEU A 405 -3.61 39.72 -13.48
C LEU A 405 -2.09 39.75 -13.20
N PRO A 406 -1.25 39.28 -14.14
CA PRO A 406 0.21 39.31 -14.00
C PRO A 406 0.77 40.71 -13.68
N SER A 407 0.16 41.76 -14.23
CA SER A 407 0.53 43.16 -13.96
C SER A 407 0.41 43.56 -12.49
N ARG A 408 -0.41 42.86 -11.70
CA ARG A 408 -0.62 43.11 -10.27
C ARG A 408 0.36 42.35 -9.38
N LEU A 409 1.19 41.47 -9.93
CA LEU A 409 2.22 40.74 -9.17
C LEU A 409 3.24 41.69 -8.54
N THR A 410 3.57 42.80 -9.20
CA THR A 410 4.47 43.84 -8.66
C THR A 410 3.95 44.45 -7.35
N ASP A 411 2.63 44.56 -7.22
CA ASP A 411 1.98 45.13 -6.04
C ASP A 411 1.82 44.08 -4.92
N VAL A 412 1.57 42.83 -5.31
CA VAL A 412 1.19 41.74 -4.41
C VAL A 412 2.39 41.00 -3.81
N VAL A 413 3.45 40.76 -4.58
CA VAL A 413 4.64 40.02 -4.12
C VAL A 413 5.30 40.65 -2.88
N PRO A 414 5.47 41.98 -2.77
CA PRO A 414 6.00 42.61 -1.57
C PRO A 414 5.17 42.33 -0.31
N LEU A 415 3.83 42.20 -0.46
CA LEU A 415 2.94 41.86 0.64
C LEU A 415 3.12 40.40 1.07
N ILE A 416 3.28 39.48 0.11
CA ILE A 416 3.54 38.06 0.39
C ILE A 416 4.85 37.90 1.19
N ILE A 417 5.91 38.61 0.82
CA ILE A 417 7.20 38.57 1.53
C ILE A 417 7.03 39.03 2.98
N LYS A 418 6.30 40.13 3.21
CA LYS A 418 5.98 40.60 4.56
C LYS A 418 5.17 39.57 5.35
N SER A 419 4.24 38.86 4.69
CA SER A 419 3.47 37.79 5.31
C SER A 419 4.30 36.55 5.66
N LEU A 420 5.29 36.19 4.82
CA LEU A 420 6.18 35.04 5.04
C LEU A 420 7.07 35.20 6.27
N THR A 421 7.44 36.44 6.59
CA THR A 421 8.21 36.79 7.80
C THR A 421 7.35 37.46 8.87
N TYR A 422 6.02 37.30 8.80
CA TYR A 422 5.12 37.99 9.72
C TYR A 422 5.37 37.52 11.15
N GLU A 423 5.71 38.46 12.02
CA GLU A 423 5.98 38.21 13.42
C GLU A 423 5.56 39.42 14.27
N GLU A 424 4.56 39.23 15.13
CA GLU A 424 4.04 40.26 16.04
C GLU A 424 4.24 39.80 17.48
N LYS A 425 4.96 40.60 18.29
CA LYS A 425 5.21 40.28 19.69
C LYS A 425 4.00 40.67 20.54
N ARG A 426 3.36 39.71 21.20
CA ARG A 426 2.33 39.95 22.23
C ARG A 426 2.81 39.35 23.56
N GLY A 427 3.37 40.21 24.42
CA GLY A 427 3.93 39.79 25.70
C GLY A 427 5.18 38.92 25.53
N ALA A 428 5.21 37.73 26.17
CA ALA A 428 6.32 36.78 26.09
C ALA A 428 6.25 35.84 24.87
N CYS A 429 5.19 35.92 24.07
CA CYS A 429 4.95 35.03 22.94
C CYS A 429 4.92 35.79 21.61
N SER A 430 5.33 35.09 20.54
CA SER A 430 5.27 35.58 19.17
C SER A 430 4.01 35.04 18.47
N VAL A 431 3.23 35.93 17.84
CA VAL A 431 2.00 35.60 17.11
C VAL A 431 2.24 35.84 15.62
N GLY A 432 1.82 34.90 14.76
CA GLY A 432 2.01 35.02 13.31
C GLY A 432 2.18 33.72 12.53
N SER A 433 2.23 32.55 13.19
CA SER A 433 2.35 31.24 12.52
C SER A 433 1.30 31.04 11.43
N ASN A 434 0.04 31.31 11.76
CA ASN A 434 -1.09 31.16 10.84
C ASN A 434 -0.91 32.04 9.58
N VAL A 435 -0.45 33.29 9.74
CA VAL A 435 -0.21 34.22 8.62
C VAL A 435 0.89 33.68 7.68
N ARG A 436 1.97 33.14 8.25
CA ARG A 436 3.08 32.55 7.49
C ARG A 436 2.64 31.31 6.73
N ASP A 437 1.81 30.45 7.33
CA ASP A 437 1.26 29.27 6.66
C ASP A 437 0.35 29.65 5.49
N ALA A 438 -0.53 30.63 5.67
CA ALA A 438 -1.36 31.14 4.58
C ALA A 438 -0.52 31.82 3.48
N ALA A 439 0.55 32.53 3.82
CA ALA A 439 1.48 33.10 2.84
C ALA A 439 2.19 32.01 2.02
N CYS A 440 2.52 30.87 2.64
CA CYS A 440 3.08 29.72 1.92
C CYS A 440 2.05 29.10 0.97
N TYR A 441 0.78 29.06 1.36
CA TYR A 441 -0.30 28.64 0.46
C TYR A 441 -0.46 29.57 -0.76
N VAL A 442 -0.21 30.88 -0.61
CA VAL A 442 -0.14 31.82 -1.74
C VAL A 442 1.00 31.45 -2.68
N CYS A 443 2.20 31.21 -2.14
CA CYS A 443 3.38 30.86 -2.93
C CYS A 443 3.18 29.55 -3.71
N TRP A 444 2.52 28.55 -3.10
CA TRP A 444 2.13 27.31 -3.75
C TRP A 444 1.11 27.54 -4.87
N SER A 445 0.11 28.40 -4.61
CA SER A 445 -0.95 28.69 -5.58
C SER A 445 -0.43 29.48 -6.79
N PHE A 446 0.48 30.42 -6.59
CA PHE A 446 1.07 31.24 -7.65
C PHE A 446 1.94 30.40 -8.58
N ALA A 447 2.74 29.47 -8.05
CA ALA A 447 3.54 28.53 -8.83
C ALA A 447 2.73 27.72 -9.85
N ARG A 448 1.43 27.53 -9.58
CA ARG A 448 0.48 26.78 -10.41
C ARG A 448 -0.39 27.65 -11.29
N ALA A 449 -0.40 28.95 -11.04
CA ALA A 449 -1.28 29.91 -11.67
C ALA A 449 -0.63 30.68 -12.82
N TYR A 450 0.67 30.99 -12.71
CA TYR A 450 1.39 31.85 -13.64
C TYR A 450 2.49 31.12 -14.40
N GLU A 451 2.77 31.61 -15.62
CA GLU A 451 3.82 31.08 -16.47
C GLU A 451 5.23 31.43 -15.93
N PRO A 452 6.26 30.61 -16.22
CA PRO A 452 7.63 30.85 -15.74
C PRO A 452 8.18 32.22 -16.11
N THR A 453 7.80 32.76 -17.27
CA THR A 453 8.23 34.08 -17.74
C THR A 453 7.68 35.22 -16.87
N GLU A 454 6.47 35.08 -16.36
CA GLU A 454 5.78 36.09 -15.55
C GLU A 454 6.27 36.08 -14.10
N LEU A 455 6.58 34.90 -13.56
CA LEU A 455 7.08 34.76 -12.19
C LEU A 455 8.60 34.96 -12.06
N LYS A 456 9.37 34.79 -13.14
CA LYS A 456 10.85 34.89 -13.15
C LYS A 456 11.42 36.08 -12.36
N PRO A 457 10.87 37.31 -12.44
CA PRO A 457 11.39 38.46 -11.68
C PRO A 457 11.23 38.34 -10.16
N PHE A 458 10.31 37.49 -9.70
CA PHE A 458 9.87 37.37 -8.30
C PHE A 458 10.35 36.08 -7.62
N VAL A 459 10.87 35.12 -8.38
CA VAL A 459 11.32 33.78 -7.93
C VAL A 459 12.28 33.85 -6.74
N THR A 460 13.31 34.69 -6.80
CA THR A 460 14.29 34.86 -5.71
C THR A 460 13.67 35.43 -4.44
N GLN A 461 12.61 36.22 -4.57
CA GLN A 461 11.93 36.84 -3.43
C GLN A 461 10.95 35.86 -2.76
N ILE A 462 10.33 34.96 -3.54
CA ILE A 462 9.35 33.96 -3.09
C ILE A 462 10.03 32.66 -2.59
N ALA A 463 11.32 32.46 -2.88
CA ALA A 463 12.12 31.30 -2.49
C ALA A 463 12.18 30.99 -0.97
N ARG A 464 11.73 31.93 -0.13
CA ARG A 464 11.70 31.80 1.34
C ARG A 464 10.45 31.09 1.88
N ALA A 465 9.54 30.62 1.02
CA ALA A 465 8.30 29.94 1.42
C ALA A 465 8.53 28.52 1.97
N HIS A 466 7.58 28.00 2.75
CA HIS A 466 7.61 26.62 3.28
C HIS A 466 7.78 25.58 2.18
N PHE A 467 8.31 24.42 2.57
CA PHE A 467 8.79 23.39 1.66
C PHE A 467 7.78 22.91 0.61
N ALA A 468 6.52 22.69 0.98
CA ALA A 468 5.48 22.28 0.03
C ALA A 468 5.25 23.31 -1.08
N ALA A 469 5.33 24.60 -0.75
CA ALA A 469 5.27 25.67 -1.74
C ALA A 469 6.55 25.75 -2.57
N PHE A 470 7.71 25.51 -1.96
CA PHE A 470 9.00 25.47 -2.63
C PHE A 470 9.08 24.32 -3.66
N GLN A 471 8.65 23.10 -3.31
CA GLN A 471 8.55 21.95 -4.20
C GLN A 471 7.72 22.22 -5.45
N GLU A 472 6.55 22.81 -5.27
CA GLU A 472 5.68 23.17 -6.38
C GLU A 472 6.33 24.23 -7.30
N ASN A 473 7.00 25.22 -6.71
CA ASN A 473 7.74 26.27 -7.42
C ASN A 473 8.92 25.68 -8.22
N VAL A 474 9.72 24.80 -7.61
CA VAL A 474 10.83 24.12 -8.29
C VAL A 474 10.34 23.29 -9.48
N GLY A 475 9.31 22.47 -9.29
CA GLY A 475 8.83 21.55 -10.33
C GLY A 475 8.15 22.23 -11.51
N ARG A 476 7.58 23.43 -11.31
CA ARG A 476 6.85 24.17 -12.37
C ARG A 476 7.61 25.32 -12.99
N GLN A 477 8.44 26.01 -12.21
CA GLN A 477 9.08 27.25 -12.67
C GLN A 477 10.50 26.99 -13.20
N GLY A 478 11.18 25.91 -12.77
CA GLY A 478 12.49 25.49 -13.32
C GLY A 478 13.65 26.45 -13.08
N THR A 479 13.42 27.59 -12.43
CA THR A 479 14.39 28.70 -12.25
C THR A 479 15.08 28.71 -10.89
N PHE A 480 14.91 27.67 -10.07
CA PHE A 480 15.51 27.57 -8.72
C PHE A 480 16.84 26.82 -8.77
N PRO A 481 17.99 27.47 -8.50
CA PRO A 481 19.28 26.80 -8.43
C PRO A 481 19.24 25.69 -7.36
N HIS A 482 19.65 24.46 -7.71
CA HIS A 482 19.60 23.27 -6.83
C HIS A 482 18.21 22.92 -6.28
N GLY A 483 17.14 23.47 -6.87
CA GLY A 483 15.78 23.32 -6.34
C GLY A 483 15.32 21.87 -6.27
N ILE A 484 15.64 21.06 -7.30
CA ILE A 484 15.25 19.64 -7.35
C ILE A 484 15.98 18.88 -6.23
N ASP A 485 17.28 19.12 -6.06
CA ASP A 485 18.09 18.46 -5.01
C ASP A 485 17.56 18.78 -3.60
N ILE A 486 17.17 20.04 -3.35
CA ILE A 486 16.59 20.49 -2.08
C ILE A 486 15.21 19.86 -1.86
N VAL A 487 14.40 19.76 -2.91
CA VAL A 487 13.04 19.19 -2.87
C VAL A 487 13.07 17.68 -2.65
N THR A 488 14.05 16.99 -3.21
CA THR A 488 14.26 15.56 -2.99
C THR A 488 14.74 15.28 -1.56
N ALA A 489 15.38 16.25 -0.89
CA ALA A 489 15.92 16.08 0.46
C ALA A 489 14.94 16.36 1.62
N ALA A 490 13.81 17.05 1.40
CA ALA A 490 12.93 17.51 2.50
C ALA A 490 11.41 17.33 2.27
N ASP A 491 11.00 16.27 1.57
CA ASP A 491 9.59 15.88 1.26
C ASP A 491 8.61 15.97 2.45
N TYR A 492 7.31 16.19 2.17
CA TYR A 492 6.20 16.26 3.13
C TYR A 492 6.17 15.06 4.11
N TYR A 493 6.55 13.86 3.64
CA TYR A 493 6.69 12.68 4.51
C TYR A 493 7.82 12.83 5.54
N ALA A 494 8.90 13.53 5.18
CA ALA A 494 10.07 13.82 6.02
C ALA A 494 9.77 14.81 7.16
N VAL A 495 8.72 15.62 7.05
CA VAL A 495 8.41 16.71 8.01
C VAL A 495 7.18 16.41 8.88
N GLY A 496 6.18 15.66 8.37
CA GLY A 496 4.90 15.43 9.06
C GLY A 496 4.86 14.36 10.15
N ASN A 497 5.89 13.52 10.28
CA ASN A 497 5.95 12.43 11.27
C ASN A 497 6.99 12.78 12.34
N LEU A 498 6.63 12.72 13.64
CA LEU A 498 7.54 12.99 14.76
C LEU A 498 8.83 12.14 14.69
N ASN A 499 8.73 10.91 14.18
CA ASN A 499 9.90 10.06 13.90
C ASN A 499 10.73 10.53 12.69
N ASN A 500 10.11 11.13 11.66
CA ASN A 500 10.84 11.70 10.53
C ASN A 500 11.41 13.10 10.80
N CYS A 501 10.81 13.89 11.69
CA CYS A 501 11.41 15.10 12.23
C CYS A 501 12.74 14.77 12.95
N TYR A 502 12.76 13.63 13.64
CA TYR A 502 13.94 13.03 14.25
C TYR A 502 14.99 12.54 13.24
N LEU A 503 14.56 12.01 12.08
CA LEU A 503 15.42 11.44 11.03
C LEU A 503 15.88 12.44 9.95
N ASN A 504 15.13 13.53 9.67
CA ASN A 504 15.39 14.45 8.55
C ASN A 504 15.81 15.87 8.98
N ILE A 505 15.55 16.31 10.22
CA ILE A 505 16.27 17.49 10.75
C ILE A 505 17.74 17.13 11.02
N SER A 506 18.05 15.86 11.35
CA SER A 506 19.42 15.35 11.27
C SER A 506 19.96 15.40 9.85
N VAL A 507 19.16 15.16 8.80
CA VAL A 507 19.59 15.31 7.40
C VAL A 507 19.87 16.78 7.06
N ILE A 508 19.11 17.76 7.55
CA ILE A 508 19.46 19.19 7.39
C ILE A 508 20.78 19.50 8.10
N ARG A 509 20.98 18.97 9.32
CA ARG A 509 22.26 19.10 10.03
C ARG A 509 23.39 18.41 9.26
N GLU A 510 23.16 17.23 8.71
CA GLU A 510 24.11 16.46 7.90
C GLU A 510 24.44 17.16 6.57
N LEU A 511 23.45 17.76 5.91
CA LEU A 511 23.63 18.57 4.71
C LEU A 511 24.38 19.86 5.03
N ALA A 512 24.11 20.49 6.18
CA ALA A 512 24.87 21.63 6.65
C ALA A 512 26.32 21.25 6.98
N THR A 513 26.56 20.08 7.58
CA THR A 513 27.92 19.60 7.89
C THR A 513 28.66 19.20 6.61
N LYS A 514 27.98 18.61 5.62
CA LYS A 514 28.50 18.37 4.26
C LYS A 514 28.77 19.67 3.50
N ALA A 515 27.96 20.71 3.69
CA ALA A 515 28.25 22.04 3.14
C ALA A 515 29.51 22.64 3.78
N LEU A 516 29.68 22.49 5.10
CA LEU A 516 30.90 22.89 5.80
C LEU A 516 32.13 22.11 5.30
N HIS A 517 32.01 20.80 5.04
CA HIS A 517 33.04 20.01 4.36
C HIS A 517 33.47 20.65 3.03
N ASN A 518 32.50 20.95 2.16
CA ASN A 518 32.75 21.51 0.82
C ASN A 518 33.28 22.96 0.85
N LEU A 519 32.93 23.74 1.86
CA LEU A 519 33.43 25.11 2.07
C LEU A 519 34.84 25.13 2.68
N THR A 520 35.24 24.06 3.37
CA THR A 520 36.52 24.00 4.08
C THR A 520 37.73 24.21 3.16
N PRO A 521 37.80 23.60 1.95
CA PRO A 521 38.86 23.88 0.98
C PRO A 521 39.01 25.37 0.60
N GLN A 522 37.91 26.13 0.61
CA GLN A 522 37.89 27.55 0.23
C GLN A 522 38.42 28.46 1.34
N ALA A 523 38.37 28.01 2.60
CA ALA A 523 38.76 28.81 3.76
C ALA A 523 39.31 27.95 4.92
N PRO A 524 40.41 27.19 4.73
CA PRO A 524 40.94 26.24 5.73
C PRO A 524 41.28 26.89 7.06
N ASP A 525 42.02 28.01 7.01
CA ASP A 525 42.50 28.67 8.22
C ASP A 525 41.32 29.23 9.04
N TYR A 526 40.28 29.75 8.37
CA TYR A 526 39.06 30.21 9.03
C TYR A 526 38.29 29.05 9.68
N MET A 527 38.15 27.92 8.98
CA MET A 527 37.51 26.74 9.53
C MET A 527 38.26 26.20 10.76
N ALA A 528 39.59 26.11 10.69
CA ALA A 528 40.43 25.58 11.76
C ALA A 528 40.53 26.51 12.99
N THR A 529 40.62 27.83 12.79
CA THR A 529 40.89 28.79 13.87
C THR A 529 39.64 29.49 14.43
N THR A 530 38.54 29.49 13.67
CA THR A 530 37.31 30.20 14.07
C THR A 530 36.13 29.24 14.22
N VAL A 531 35.83 28.44 13.19
CA VAL A 531 34.62 27.62 13.16
C VAL A 531 34.74 26.42 14.11
N VAL A 532 35.81 25.62 14.03
CA VAL A 532 36.01 24.45 14.93
C VAL A 532 36.04 24.86 16.41
N PRO A 533 36.77 25.92 16.83
CA PRO A 533 36.73 26.37 18.23
C PRO A 533 35.35 26.80 18.73
N GLN A 534 34.47 27.31 17.86
CA GLN A 534 33.09 27.65 18.22
C GLN A 534 32.19 26.41 18.32
N LEU A 535 32.43 25.39 17.49
CA LEU A 535 31.66 24.15 17.49
C LEU A 535 32.03 23.22 18.65
N LEU A 536 33.28 23.23 19.12
CA LEU A 536 33.73 22.35 20.21
C LEU A 536 32.94 22.51 21.53
N PRO A 537 32.68 23.73 22.05
CA PRO A 537 31.80 23.92 23.21
C PRO A 537 30.36 23.44 22.97
N MET A 538 29.86 23.60 21.75
CA MET A 538 28.52 23.14 21.37
C MET A 538 28.42 21.61 21.33
N ALA A 539 29.50 20.92 20.94
CA ALA A 539 29.62 19.47 20.95
C ALA A 539 29.52 18.83 22.35
N VAL A 540 29.80 19.62 23.41
CA VAL A 540 29.68 19.21 24.82
C VAL A 540 28.50 19.85 25.54
N GLY A 541 27.71 20.68 24.85
CA GLY A 541 26.62 21.47 25.44
C GLY A 541 25.47 20.64 25.98
N ILE A 542 24.55 21.23 26.74
CA ILE A 542 23.38 20.51 27.27
C ILE A 542 22.35 20.25 26.15
N ASP A 543 22.25 21.18 25.19
CA ASP A 543 21.37 21.05 24.03
C ASP A 543 21.77 19.86 23.16
N LEU A 544 20.87 18.89 23.07
CA LEU A 544 21.08 17.61 22.42
C LEU A 544 21.16 17.74 20.89
N HIS A 545 20.38 18.66 20.32
CA HIS A 545 20.33 18.90 18.88
C HIS A 545 21.55 19.70 18.38
N GLY A 546 21.94 20.73 19.12
CA GLY A 546 23.17 21.49 18.92
C GLY A 546 24.41 20.61 19.06
N ARG A 547 24.45 19.73 20.07
CA ARG A 547 25.51 18.72 20.24
C ARG A 547 25.66 17.82 19.01
N HIS A 548 24.57 17.20 18.57
CA HIS A 548 24.57 16.30 17.42
C HIS A 548 25.12 16.99 16.16
N GLY A 549 24.62 18.19 15.84
CA GLY A 549 25.10 18.95 14.68
C GLY A 549 26.55 19.39 14.78
N ALA A 550 26.98 19.87 15.95
CA ALA A 550 28.35 20.30 16.19
C ALA A 550 29.36 19.15 16.06
N ILE A 551 28.98 17.96 16.52
CA ILE A 551 29.80 16.74 16.45
C ILE A 551 30.03 16.30 15.01
N MET A 552 28.96 16.25 14.20
CA MET A 552 29.08 15.96 12.78
C MET A 552 29.91 17.03 12.05
N ALA A 553 29.73 18.30 12.40
CA ALA A 553 30.41 19.41 11.74
C ALA A 553 31.91 19.40 12.03
N CYS A 554 32.28 19.15 13.28
CA CYS A 554 33.67 18.93 13.67
C CYS A 554 34.28 17.75 12.89
N ALA A 555 33.56 16.63 12.74
CA ALA A 555 34.02 15.47 11.98
C ALA A 555 34.31 15.82 10.51
N GLU A 556 33.33 16.45 9.85
CA GLU A 556 33.38 16.79 8.43
C GLU A 556 34.44 17.84 8.09
N ILE A 557 34.54 18.90 8.91
CA ILE A 557 35.57 19.92 8.76
C ILE A 557 36.96 19.30 8.98
N THR A 558 37.12 18.46 10.01
CA THR A 558 38.40 17.78 10.28
C THR A 558 38.83 16.91 9.10
N HIS A 559 37.89 16.19 8.50
CA HIS A 559 38.16 15.35 7.33
C HIS A 559 38.52 16.17 6.08
N ALA A 560 37.81 17.26 5.81
CA ALA A 560 38.14 18.17 4.72
C ALA A 560 39.51 18.85 4.91
N LEU A 561 39.81 19.29 6.13
CA LEU A 561 41.11 19.85 6.51
C LEU A 561 42.25 18.85 6.33
N TYR A 562 42.03 17.57 6.66
CA TYR A 562 43.01 16.51 6.41
C TYR A 562 43.26 16.29 4.90
N LYS A 563 42.18 16.20 4.09
CA LYS A 563 42.28 16.09 2.62
C LYS A 563 43.06 17.25 2.01
N GLN A 564 42.86 18.47 2.53
CA GLN A 564 43.61 19.65 2.10
C GLN A 564 45.05 19.66 2.63
N GLY A 565 45.26 19.23 3.89
CA GLY A 565 46.57 19.09 4.51
C GLY A 565 47.50 18.13 3.75
N LEU A 566 46.95 17.06 3.15
CA LEU A 566 47.67 16.17 2.23
C LEU A 566 48.17 16.88 0.96
N GLN A 567 47.50 17.96 0.51
CA GLN A 567 47.90 18.76 -0.65
C GLN A 567 48.88 19.90 -0.29
N THR A 568 48.83 20.42 0.95
CA THR A 568 49.60 21.60 1.39
C THR A 568 50.64 21.34 2.50
N ASN A 569 50.85 20.09 2.91
CA ASN A 569 51.86 19.65 3.87
C ASN A 569 51.82 20.35 5.26
N ARG A 570 50.61 20.55 5.82
CA ARG A 570 50.38 21.11 7.18
C ARG A 570 49.48 20.18 8.01
N TYR A 571 49.89 19.91 9.25
CA TYR A 571 49.21 19.01 10.22
C TYR A 571 48.11 19.74 11.02
N ILE A 572 47.00 19.06 11.34
CA ILE A 572 45.82 19.64 12.05
C ILE A 572 45.37 18.77 13.25
N LEU A 573 44.73 19.48 14.21
CA LEU A 573 44.45 19.28 15.64
C LEU A 573 43.80 17.96 16.15
N ARG A 574 44.12 17.66 17.42
CA ARG A 574 43.52 16.64 18.32
C ARG A 574 42.19 17.11 18.93
N THR A 575 41.15 16.28 18.89
CA THR A 575 39.88 16.44 19.63
C THR A 575 39.55 15.18 20.46
N LYS A 576 39.00 15.35 21.68
CA LYS A 576 38.58 14.25 22.59
C LYS A 576 37.06 14.04 22.60
N GLY A 577 36.63 12.81 22.90
CA GLY A 577 35.31 12.25 22.62
C GLY A 577 34.11 12.70 23.46
N PHE A 578 32.91 12.36 22.97
CA PHE A 578 31.58 12.74 23.49
C PHE A 578 30.62 11.53 23.47
N GLY A 579 29.69 11.41 24.44
CA GLY A 579 28.74 10.29 24.53
C GLY A 579 27.31 10.65 24.96
N GLY A 580 26.32 9.98 24.36
CA GLY A 580 24.86 10.01 24.62
C GLY A 580 24.06 9.16 23.61
N GLU A 581 22.81 8.76 23.89
CA GLU A 581 22.07 7.75 23.08
C GLU A 581 21.64 8.24 21.69
N LEU A 582 21.25 9.51 21.56
CA LEU A 582 21.04 10.20 20.28
C LEU A 582 22.34 10.46 19.51
N MET A 583 23.48 10.14 20.11
CA MET A 583 24.81 10.38 19.57
C MET A 583 25.40 9.15 18.89
N ARG A 584 24.87 7.93 19.09
CA ARG A 584 25.52 6.71 18.57
C ARG A 584 25.80 6.77 17.06
N PRO A 585 24.85 7.14 16.17
CA PRO A 585 25.16 7.38 14.75
C PRO A 585 26.18 8.49 14.51
N ALA A 586 26.04 9.63 15.19
CA ALA A 586 26.91 10.79 15.02
C ALA A 586 28.34 10.50 15.51
N VAL A 587 28.50 9.69 16.54
CA VAL A 587 29.78 9.25 17.08
C VAL A 587 30.38 8.17 16.19
N CYS A 588 29.59 7.23 15.64
CA CYS A 588 30.08 6.32 14.60
C CYS A 588 30.60 7.11 13.39
N SER A 589 29.88 8.15 12.95
CA SER A 589 30.34 9.05 11.89
C SER A 589 31.61 9.80 12.27
N ILE A 590 31.76 10.26 13.51
CA ILE A 590 33.04 10.82 14.00
C ILE A 590 34.16 9.78 13.92
N ILE A 591 33.94 8.55 14.41
CA ILE A 591 34.94 7.48 14.41
C ILE A 591 35.39 7.22 12.96
N GLU A 592 34.45 7.10 12.03
CA GLU A 592 34.72 6.96 10.61
C GLU A 592 35.59 8.11 10.08
N LYS A 593 35.16 9.36 10.26
CA LYS A 593 35.86 10.52 9.71
C LYS A 593 37.22 10.76 10.36
N LEU A 594 37.38 10.53 11.65
CA LEU A 594 38.68 10.64 12.34
C LEU A 594 39.66 9.56 11.88
N SER A 595 39.17 8.33 11.69
CA SER A 595 39.98 7.23 11.16
C SER A 595 40.41 7.50 9.71
N LEU A 596 39.47 7.92 8.85
CA LEU A 596 39.78 8.35 7.47
C LEU A 596 40.71 9.57 7.40
N SER A 597 40.78 10.36 8.48
CA SER A 597 41.68 11.51 8.61
C SER A 597 43.04 11.16 9.21
N LYS A 598 43.32 9.87 9.45
CA LYS A 598 44.58 9.35 10.00
C LYS A 598 45.04 10.07 11.26
N MET A 599 44.07 10.37 12.13
CA MET A 599 44.38 11.07 13.37
C MET A 599 45.32 10.24 14.23
N PRO A 600 46.31 10.85 14.91
CA PRO A 600 47.39 10.13 15.60
C PRO A 600 46.93 9.55 16.95
N PHE A 601 45.98 8.62 16.89
CA PHE A 601 45.39 7.90 18.03
C PHE A 601 45.83 6.44 18.10
N LYS A 602 46.79 6.00 17.28
CA LYS A 602 47.32 4.63 17.36
C LYS A 602 47.85 4.36 18.78
N ASN A 603 47.43 3.25 19.37
CA ASN A 603 47.70 2.85 20.77
C ASN A 603 47.12 3.77 21.86
N ASP A 604 46.25 4.72 21.51
CA ASP A 604 45.53 5.55 22.49
C ASP A 604 44.32 4.76 23.04
N PRO A 605 44.05 4.79 24.37
CA PRO A 605 42.87 4.16 24.96
C PRO A 605 41.53 4.57 24.34
N VAL A 606 41.48 5.68 23.59
CA VAL A 606 40.27 6.08 22.85
C VAL A 606 39.85 5.03 21.82
N ILE A 607 40.79 4.28 21.23
CA ILE A 607 40.51 3.25 20.21
C ILE A 607 39.72 2.09 20.80
N THR A 608 40.07 1.63 22.01
CA THR A 608 39.31 0.58 22.70
C THR A 608 37.92 1.08 23.12
N GLY A 609 37.81 2.36 23.49
CA GLY A 609 36.52 3.01 23.75
C GLY A 609 35.62 3.11 22.51
N TRP A 610 36.20 3.40 21.34
CA TRP A 610 35.48 3.42 20.06
C TRP A 610 34.98 2.03 19.65
N GLN A 611 35.82 1.00 19.79
CA GLN A 611 35.42 -0.39 19.55
C GLN A 611 34.29 -0.83 20.50
N TRP A 612 34.43 -0.54 21.80
CA TRP A 612 33.39 -0.85 22.78
C TRP A 612 32.06 -0.18 22.44
N LEU A 613 32.07 1.07 21.98
CA LEU A 613 30.85 1.77 21.57
C LEU A 613 30.18 1.11 20.36
N ILE A 614 30.96 0.69 19.37
CA ILE A 614 30.48 -0.04 18.19
C ILE A 614 29.82 -1.36 18.65
N ASP A 615 30.51 -2.13 19.50
CA ASP A 615 30.01 -3.40 20.03
C ASP A 615 28.75 -3.25 20.87
N ASP A 616 28.73 -2.26 21.77
CA ASP A 616 27.57 -1.96 22.61
C ASP A 616 26.39 -1.49 21.74
N THR A 617 26.64 -0.75 20.67
CA THR A 617 25.59 -0.33 19.73
C THR A 617 24.98 -1.51 18.99
N ILE A 618 25.78 -2.48 18.55
CA ILE A 618 25.28 -3.73 17.95
C ILE A 618 24.47 -4.55 18.96
N LYS A 619 24.93 -4.64 20.22
CA LYS A 619 24.26 -5.40 21.28
C LYS A 619 22.93 -4.76 21.72
N THR A 620 22.89 -3.45 21.86
CA THR A 620 21.73 -2.70 22.36
C THR A 620 20.75 -2.26 21.27
N LEU A 621 21.03 -2.51 19.99
CA LEU A 621 20.19 -2.09 18.86
C LEU A 621 18.73 -2.55 18.96
N HIS A 622 18.48 -3.66 19.65
CA HIS A 622 17.12 -4.16 19.88
C HIS A 622 16.26 -3.23 20.73
N LEU A 623 16.86 -2.39 21.57
CA LEU A 623 16.20 -1.39 22.42
C LEU A 623 15.83 -0.11 21.66
N VAL A 624 16.32 0.07 20.42
CA VAL A 624 16.10 1.27 19.61
C VAL A 624 14.78 1.16 18.82
N SER A 625 14.15 2.28 18.49
CA SER A 625 12.92 2.32 17.66
C SER A 625 13.18 1.80 16.23
N SER A 626 12.19 1.13 15.62
CA SER A 626 12.37 0.36 14.38
C SER A 626 12.84 1.17 13.17
N GLY A 627 12.45 2.45 13.06
CA GLY A 627 12.77 3.30 11.90
C GLY A 627 14.21 3.81 11.82
N VAL A 628 15.01 3.70 12.89
CA VAL A 628 16.38 4.26 12.96
C VAL A 628 17.46 3.16 12.85
N LYS A 629 17.07 1.89 12.93
CA LYS A 629 17.99 0.74 13.05
C LYS A 629 18.92 0.61 11.83
N ASP A 630 18.38 0.70 10.63
CA ASP A 630 19.17 0.53 9.40
C ASP A 630 20.22 1.64 9.24
N ALA A 631 19.84 2.90 9.54
CA ALA A 631 20.77 4.02 9.50
C ALA A 631 21.89 3.89 10.54
N ILE A 632 21.57 3.43 11.76
CA ILE A 632 22.58 3.11 12.79
C ILE A 632 23.52 2.03 12.27
N MET A 633 22.99 0.97 11.68
CA MET A 633 23.78 -0.14 11.17
C MET A 633 24.77 0.28 10.08
N VAL A 634 24.33 1.13 9.14
CA VAL A 634 25.22 1.70 8.11
C VAL A 634 26.35 2.52 8.74
N ALA A 635 26.04 3.36 9.73
CA ALA A 635 27.04 4.15 10.43
C ALA A 635 28.04 3.29 11.22
N VAL A 636 27.55 2.25 11.90
CA VAL A 636 28.35 1.26 12.65
C VAL A 636 29.33 0.54 11.70
N VAL A 637 28.84 0.05 10.56
CA VAL A 637 29.65 -0.65 9.55
C VAL A 637 30.73 0.27 8.98
N SER A 638 30.37 1.51 8.66
CA SER A 638 31.32 2.51 8.11
C SER A 638 32.41 2.87 9.13
N ALA A 639 32.01 3.06 10.38
CA ALA A 639 32.92 3.34 11.49
C ALA A 639 33.89 2.18 11.74
N LEU A 640 33.38 0.94 11.83
CA LEU A 640 34.19 -0.24 12.07
C LEU A 640 35.19 -0.48 10.93
N THR A 641 34.75 -0.35 9.67
CA THR A 641 35.63 -0.49 8.50
C THR A 641 36.79 0.49 8.56
N ALA A 642 36.51 1.79 8.76
CA ALA A 642 37.53 2.82 8.81
C ALA A 642 38.46 2.67 10.04
N LEU A 643 37.90 2.26 11.19
CA LEU A 643 38.65 2.00 12.41
C LEU A 643 39.66 0.87 12.21
N CYS A 644 39.21 -0.26 11.63
CA CYS A 644 40.08 -1.40 11.34
C CYS A 644 41.20 -1.00 10.37
N GLU A 645 40.84 -0.34 9.25
CA GLU A 645 41.81 0.08 8.23
C GLU A 645 42.92 0.97 8.80
N GLU A 646 42.61 1.94 9.66
CA GLU A 646 43.65 2.86 10.14
C GLU A 646 44.40 2.34 11.39
N TYR A 647 43.70 1.76 12.35
CA TYR A 647 44.26 1.53 13.68
C TYR A 647 44.61 0.07 14.00
N TYR A 648 44.06 -0.92 13.27
CA TYR A 648 44.26 -2.34 13.58
C TYR A 648 45.38 -3.00 12.78
N GLN A 649 46.19 -2.20 12.10
CA GLN A 649 47.39 -2.65 11.42
C GLN A 649 48.60 -2.60 12.38
N ALA A 650 49.24 -3.73 12.64
CA ALA A 650 50.54 -3.76 13.32
C ALA A 650 51.62 -3.17 12.40
N GLU A 651 51.66 -3.66 11.17
CA GLU A 651 52.44 -3.18 10.04
C GLU A 651 51.53 -3.00 8.82
N PRO A 652 51.92 -2.22 7.79
CA PRO A 652 51.09 -2.03 6.59
C PRO A 652 50.65 -3.37 5.97
N GLY A 653 49.35 -3.66 5.99
CA GLY A 653 48.77 -4.90 5.48
C GLY A 653 48.84 -6.11 6.42
N GLN A 654 49.27 -5.95 7.68
CA GLN A 654 49.28 -7.02 8.69
C GLN A 654 48.42 -6.64 9.89
N ALA A 655 47.48 -7.52 10.26
CA ALA A 655 46.62 -7.34 11.42
C ALA A 655 47.42 -7.34 12.73
N ASP A 656 47.00 -6.50 13.67
CA ASP A 656 47.35 -6.63 15.07
C ASP A 656 46.64 -7.86 15.66
N SER A 657 47.42 -8.84 16.13
CA SER A 657 46.89 -10.12 16.63
C SER A 657 45.94 -9.97 17.81
N GLN A 658 46.11 -8.96 18.66
CA GLN A 658 45.20 -8.71 19.78
C GLN A 658 43.87 -8.17 19.26
N MET A 659 43.90 -7.19 18.36
CA MET A 659 42.68 -6.60 17.78
C MET A 659 41.93 -7.59 16.88
N GLN A 660 42.65 -8.42 16.11
CA GLN A 660 42.07 -9.52 15.35
C GLN A 660 41.43 -10.57 16.28
N GLY A 661 42.04 -10.80 17.45
CA GLY A 661 41.52 -11.68 18.50
C GLY A 661 40.18 -11.23 19.08
N GLU A 662 40.04 -9.94 19.37
CA GLU A 662 38.80 -9.34 19.93
C GLU A 662 37.60 -9.48 18.97
N LEU A 663 37.83 -9.39 17.66
CA LEU A 663 36.78 -9.50 16.65
C LEU A 663 36.25 -10.94 16.45
N ASN A 664 36.93 -11.96 16.99
CA ASN A 664 36.42 -13.35 16.99
C ASN A 664 35.07 -13.48 17.72
N TYR A 665 34.73 -12.54 18.61
CA TYR A 665 33.42 -12.49 19.23
C TYR A 665 32.30 -12.51 18.19
N TYR A 666 32.43 -11.79 17.06
CA TYR A 666 31.39 -11.75 16.04
C TYR A 666 31.14 -13.10 15.37
N CYS A 667 32.17 -13.95 15.25
CA CYS A 667 32.05 -15.32 14.74
C CYS A 667 31.32 -16.25 15.73
N LEU A 668 31.26 -15.91 17.03
CA LEU A 668 30.60 -16.70 18.09
C LEU A 668 29.14 -16.28 18.35
N VAL A 669 28.70 -15.16 17.76
CA VAL A 669 27.34 -14.61 17.90
C VAL A 669 26.22 -15.32 17.10
N PRO A 670 26.44 -16.29 16.18
CA PRO A 670 25.33 -17.06 15.59
C PRO A 670 24.37 -17.70 16.61
N LEU A 671 24.80 -17.87 17.87
CA LEU A 671 24.00 -18.41 18.99
C LEU A 671 23.17 -17.35 19.75
N SER A 672 23.26 -16.07 19.41
CA SER A 672 22.50 -15.03 20.11
C SER A 672 20.99 -15.24 19.93
N PRO A 673 20.16 -15.11 20.98
CA PRO A 673 18.70 -15.17 20.85
C PRO A 673 18.12 -13.90 20.18
N GLN A 674 18.93 -12.87 19.96
CA GLN A 674 18.47 -11.57 19.48
C GLN A 674 18.78 -11.34 17.99
N MET A 675 17.74 -11.14 17.18
CA MET A 675 17.82 -10.97 15.72
C MET A 675 18.84 -9.90 15.29
N LEU A 676 18.70 -8.70 15.86
CA LEU A 676 19.46 -7.52 15.46
C LEU A 676 20.95 -7.64 15.81
N THR A 677 21.27 -8.38 16.86
CA THR A 677 22.66 -8.69 17.20
C THR A 677 23.25 -9.66 16.18
N ARG A 678 22.49 -10.64 15.68
CA ARG A 678 22.93 -11.51 14.58
C ARG A 678 23.16 -10.70 13.29
N CYS A 679 22.22 -9.82 12.93
CA CYS A 679 22.38 -8.89 11.79
C CYS A 679 23.65 -8.06 11.91
N GLY A 680 23.90 -7.45 13.08
CA GLY A 680 25.08 -6.61 13.25
C GLY A 680 26.40 -7.35 13.24
N SER A 681 26.45 -8.57 13.77
CA SER A 681 27.63 -9.41 13.63
C SER A 681 27.87 -9.84 12.18
N ALA A 682 26.83 -10.21 11.44
CA ALA A 682 26.98 -10.57 10.02
C ALA A 682 27.54 -9.39 9.20
N LEU A 683 26.99 -8.20 9.38
CA LEU A 683 27.46 -6.99 8.70
C LEU A 683 28.87 -6.58 9.15
N ALA A 684 29.20 -6.72 10.44
CA ALA A 684 30.54 -6.46 10.95
C ALA A 684 31.57 -7.41 10.31
N LEU A 685 31.27 -8.71 10.20
CA LEU A 685 32.14 -9.69 9.54
C LEU A 685 32.33 -9.37 8.05
N GLY A 686 31.26 -8.99 7.34
CA GLY A 686 31.33 -8.56 5.94
C GLY A 686 32.15 -7.28 5.72
N CYS A 687 32.27 -6.42 6.74
CA CYS A 687 32.96 -5.14 6.63
C CYS A 687 34.47 -5.20 6.91
N LEU A 688 34.98 -6.29 7.48
CA LEU A 688 36.40 -6.44 7.84
C LEU A 688 37.32 -6.32 6.60
N PRO A 689 38.48 -5.65 6.70
CA PRO A 689 39.43 -5.54 5.60
C PRO A 689 40.23 -6.83 5.41
N ARG A 690 40.89 -6.99 4.24
CA ARG A 690 41.56 -8.24 3.84
C ARG A 690 42.55 -8.76 4.89
N PHE A 691 43.37 -7.89 5.45
CA PHE A 691 44.39 -8.27 6.44
C PHE A 691 43.78 -8.80 7.74
N MET A 692 42.54 -8.41 8.08
CA MET A 692 41.82 -8.92 9.26
C MET A 692 41.17 -10.28 8.99
N ILE A 693 40.82 -10.57 7.73
CA ILE A 693 40.22 -11.84 7.29
C ILE A 693 41.29 -12.93 7.12
N GLN A 694 42.51 -12.53 6.73
CA GLN A 694 43.61 -13.45 6.47
C GLN A 694 43.96 -14.31 7.71
N GLY A 695 43.96 -15.64 7.54
CA GLY A 695 44.19 -16.60 8.62
C GLY A 695 42.97 -16.82 9.54
N LYS A 696 41.79 -16.38 9.09
CA LYS A 696 40.50 -16.54 9.78
C LYS A 696 39.31 -16.78 8.84
N LEU A 697 39.52 -16.89 7.53
CA LEU A 697 38.45 -16.95 6.54
C LEU A 697 37.49 -18.12 6.80
N MET A 698 38.00 -19.32 7.10
CA MET A 698 37.16 -20.49 7.34
C MET A 698 36.29 -20.30 8.59
N GLN A 699 36.88 -19.78 9.66
CA GLN A 699 36.15 -19.49 10.91
C GLN A 699 35.02 -18.47 10.69
N ILE A 700 35.25 -17.45 9.86
CA ILE A 700 34.25 -16.44 9.51
C ILE A 700 33.13 -17.07 8.66
N LEU A 701 33.50 -17.85 7.64
CA LEU A 701 32.54 -18.52 6.76
C LEU A 701 31.66 -19.51 7.53
N GLU A 702 32.24 -20.36 8.40
CA GLU A 702 31.48 -21.29 9.25
C GLU A 702 30.45 -20.55 10.12
N GLY A 703 30.84 -19.44 10.73
CA GLY A 703 29.95 -18.60 11.54
C GLY A 703 28.79 -18.03 10.72
N LEU A 704 29.06 -17.47 9.54
CA LEU A 704 28.04 -16.92 8.65
C LEU A 704 27.13 -18.00 8.06
N GLN A 705 27.66 -19.16 7.71
CA GLN A 705 26.88 -20.29 7.19
C GLN A 705 25.92 -20.83 8.25
N HIS A 706 26.36 -20.94 9.50
CA HIS A 706 25.48 -21.31 10.61
C HIS A 706 24.30 -20.34 10.72
N MET A 707 24.54 -19.03 10.57
CA MET A 707 23.47 -18.02 10.56
C MET A 707 22.50 -18.20 9.38
N CYS A 708 22.95 -18.70 8.23
CA CYS A 708 22.11 -18.89 7.04
C CYS A 708 21.11 -20.05 7.15
N THR A 709 21.25 -20.94 8.14
CA THR A 709 20.41 -22.14 8.27
C THR A 709 18.98 -21.81 8.71
N VAL A 710 17.99 -22.48 8.09
CA VAL A 710 16.58 -22.34 8.45
C VAL A 710 16.23 -23.35 9.54
N SER A 711 16.08 -22.91 10.80
CA SER A 711 15.63 -23.75 11.91
C SER A 711 14.12 -23.58 12.17
N GLN A 712 13.42 -24.68 12.48
CA GLN A 712 11.96 -24.69 12.76
C GLN A 712 11.57 -23.85 13.98
N LYS A 713 12.50 -23.57 14.91
CA LYS A 713 12.28 -22.65 16.05
C LYS A 713 12.63 -21.19 15.73
N GLU A 714 13.33 -20.93 14.63
CA GLU A 714 14.01 -19.67 14.32
C GLU A 714 13.45 -18.96 13.07
N GLY A 715 12.19 -19.27 12.69
CA GLY A 715 11.50 -18.60 11.57
C GLY A 715 11.42 -17.06 11.68
N SER A 716 11.83 -16.47 12.81
CA SER A 716 11.85 -15.02 13.04
C SER A 716 13.17 -14.30 12.67
N PHE A 717 14.22 -14.99 12.21
CA PHE A 717 15.54 -14.37 11.94
C PHE A 717 15.87 -14.13 10.45
N THR A 718 14.86 -13.94 9.61
CA THR A 718 15.03 -13.83 8.16
C THR A 718 15.98 -12.71 7.73
N GLU A 719 15.93 -11.56 8.39
CA GLU A 719 16.82 -10.42 8.14
C GLU A 719 18.29 -10.75 8.45
N ALA A 720 18.53 -11.51 9.52
CA ALA A 720 19.89 -11.95 9.86
C ALA A 720 20.44 -12.95 8.82
N ARG A 721 19.58 -13.84 8.29
CA ARG A 721 19.97 -14.74 7.20
C ARG A 721 20.32 -13.96 5.93
N ARG A 722 19.48 -12.97 5.56
CA ARG A 722 19.76 -12.07 4.43
C ARG A 722 21.11 -11.39 4.57
N ASP A 723 21.38 -10.81 5.74
CA ASP A 723 22.64 -10.10 6.00
C ASP A 723 23.84 -11.04 6.02
N ALA A 724 23.69 -12.25 6.56
CA ALA A 724 24.73 -13.27 6.53
C ALA A 724 25.07 -13.75 5.11
N VAL A 725 24.06 -13.95 4.26
CA VAL A 725 24.23 -14.30 2.85
C VAL A 725 24.98 -13.20 2.08
N GLY A 726 24.64 -11.94 2.33
CA GLY A 726 25.39 -10.80 1.78
C GLY A 726 26.83 -10.74 2.30
N ALA A 727 27.02 -10.97 3.60
CA ALA A 727 28.33 -10.95 4.23
C ALA A 727 29.26 -12.05 3.69
N ILE A 728 28.76 -13.24 3.37
CA ILE A 728 29.55 -14.31 2.72
C ILE A 728 30.19 -13.80 1.42
N ALA A 729 29.40 -13.15 0.54
CA ALA A 729 29.94 -12.60 -0.70
C ALA A 729 30.96 -11.49 -0.45
N GLN A 730 30.68 -10.56 0.47
CA GLN A 730 31.60 -9.47 0.81
C GLN A 730 32.93 -9.96 1.38
N VAL A 731 32.89 -10.99 2.24
CA VAL A 731 34.09 -11.64 2.77
C VAL A 731 34.89 -12.29 1.64
N CYS A 732 34.24 -13.01 0.72
CA CYS A 732 34.91 -13.59 -0.45
C CYS A 732 35.56 -12.52 -1.35
N VAL A 733 34.86 -11.42 -1.63
CA VAL A 733 35.39 -10.28 -2.42
C VAL A 733 36.65 -9.70 -1.78
N LYS A 734 36.66 -9.53 -0.46
CA LYS A 734 37.79 -8.94 0.26
C LYS A 734 38.96 -9.90 0.46
N ALA A 735 38.69 -11.18 0.73
CA ALA A 735 39.72 -12.21 0.80
C ALA A 735 40.43 -12.39 -0.55
N GLY A 736 39.67 -12.21 -1.65
CA GLY A 736 40.11 -12.47 -3.00
C GLY A 736 40.09 -13.95 -3.34
N VAL A 737 40.43 -14.27 -4.59
CA VAL A 737 40.41 -15.64 -5.12
C VAL A 737 41.82 -16.06 -5.49
N CYS A 738 42.18 -17.28 -5.11
CA CYS A 738 43.46 -17.90 -5.49
C CYS A 738 43.26 -19.41 -5.55
N ALA A 739 43.32 -20.00 -6.75
CA ALA A 739 43.00 -21.43 -6.94
C ALA A 739 43.80 -22.36 -6.02
N HIS A 740 45.10 -22.07 -5.85
CA HIS A 740 46.03 -22.82 -4.98
C HIS A 740 46.36 -22.08 -3.67
N GLY A 741 45.50 -21.14 -3.27
CA GLY A 741 45.64 -20.39 -2.03
C GLY A 741 45.21 -21.21 -0.81
N SER A 742 45.60 -20.75 0.37
CA SER A 742 45.10 -21.34 1.62
C SER A 742 43.59 -21.06 1.78
N PRO A 743 42.78 -22.07 2.14
CA PRO A 743 41.34 -21.89 2.37
C PRO A 743 41.03 -20.90 3.49
N ASP A 744 42.01 -20.62 4.36
CA ASP A 744 41.84 -19.69 5.48
C ASP A 744 42.26 -18.25 5.13
N SER A 745 42.64 -17.99 3.88
CA SER A 745 43.11 -16.67 3.41
C SER A 745 42.49 -16.20 2.09
N ALA A 746 41.99 -17.11 1.25
CA ALA A 746 41.37 -16.79 -0.02
C ALA A 746 40.29 -17.82 -0.39
N LEU A 747 39.40 -17.45 -1.30
CA LEU A 747 38.51 -18.40 -1.97
C LEU A 747 39.34 -19.26 -2.94
N CYS A 748 39.34 -20.57 -2.73
CA CYS A 748 40.16 -21.54 -3.45
C CYS A 748 39.40 -22.85 -3.73
N SER A 749 40.07 -23.82 -4.37
CA SER A 749 39.45 -25.10 -4.71
C SER A 749 38.92 -25.89 -3.51
N GLU A 750 39.45 -25.65 -2.31
CA GLU A 750 39.08 -26.39 -1.09
C GLU A 750 37.80 -25.86 -0.41
N ASN A 751 37.48 -24.58 -0.53
CA ASN A 751 36.35 -23.93 0.17
C ASN A 751 35.25 -23.40 -0.77
N VAL A 752 35.49 -23.30 -2.09
CA VAL A 752 34.51 -22.76 -3.06
C VAL A 752 33.19 -23.55 -3.07
N ALA A 753 33.24 -24.87 -2.96
CA ALA A 753 32.05 -25.71 -2.96
C ALA A 753 31.16 -25.46 -1.73
N GLU A 754 31.77 -25.18 -0.58
CA GLU A 754 31.06 -24.88 0.67
C GLU A 754 30.36 -23.53 0.59
N VAL A 755 31.04 -22.51 0.06
CA VAL A 755 30.48 -21.18 -0.17
C VAL A 755 29.29 -21.24 -1.13
N TYR A 756 29.44 -21.90 -2.28
CA TYR A 756 28.32 -22.07 -3.22
C TYR A 756 27.20 -22.89 -2.60
N GLY A 757 27.51 -23.94 -1.85
CA GLY A 757 26.52 -24.75 -1.14
C GLY A 757 25.66 -23.91 -0.19
N ALA A 758 26.28 -23.02 0.58
CA ALA A 758 25.57 -22.10 1.48
C ALA A 758 24.64 -21.15 0.70
N LEU A 759 25.15 -20.50 -0.35
CA LEU A 759 24.36 -19.55 -1.14
C LEU A 759 23.22 -20.24 -1.91
N LEU A 760 23.47 -21.41 -2.49
CA LEU A 760 22.45 -22.23 -3.17
C LEU A 760 21.36 -22.71 -2.21
N ASN A 761 21.73 -23.09 -0.98
CA ASN A 761 20.77 -23.46 0.05
C ASN A 761 19.90 -22.27 0.46
N SER A 762 20.46 -21.07 0.55
CA SER A 762 19.73 -19.84 0.85
C SER A 762 18.72 -19.44 -0.24
N MET A 763 18.92 -19.85 -1.50
CA MET A 763 17.90 -19.70 -2.55
C MET A 763 16.66 -20.60 -2.35
N ASN A 764 16.68 -21.53 -1.39
CA ASN A 764 15.52 -22.33 -1.00
C ASN A 764 14.83 -21.83 0.28
N ASP A 765 15.16 -20.63 0.75
CA ASP A 765 14.47 -20.02 1.89
C ASP A 765 13.08 -19.52 1.48
N TYR A 766 12.04 -20.27 1.85
CA TYR A 766 10.64 -19.94 1.61
C TYR A 766 9.88 -19.62 2.90
N THR A 767 10.59 -19.09 3.90
CA THR A 767 10.02 -18.72 5.20
C THR A 767 8.92 -17.67 5.02
N THR A 768 7.77 -17.91 5.65
CA THR A 768 6.63 -16.98 5.64
C THR A 768 6.30 -16.49 7.04
N ASP A 769 6.02 -15.20 7.19
CA ASP A 769 5.48 -14.63 8.43
C ASP A 769 4.22 -13.77 8.12
N SER A 770 3.76 -12.96 9.08
CA SER A 770 2.61 -12.05 8.90
C SER A 770 2.74 -11.06 7.74
N ARG A 771 3.96 -10.82 7.23
CA ARG A 771 4.30 -9.94 6.10
C ARG A 771 4.29 -10.69 4.76
N GLY A 772 4.07 -12.00 4.76
CA GLY A 772 4.10 -12.84 3.55
C GLY A 772 5.40 -13.63 3.41
N ASP A 773 5.87 -13.83 2.17
CA ASP A 773 7.12 -14.54 1.84
C ASP A 773 8.36 -13.70 2.16
N VAL A 774 8.70 -13.60 3.45
CA VAL A 774 9.89 -12.89 3.91
C VAL A 774 11.18 -13.59 3.51
N GLY A 775 11.16 -14.91 3.33
CA GLY A 775 12.29 -15.67 2.79
C GLY A 775 12.75 -15.18 1.42
N ALA A 776 11.88 -14.51 0.66
CA ALA A 776 12.23 -13.91 -0.61
C ALA A 776 13.36 -12.86 -0.51
N TRP A 777 13.52 -12.19 0.64
CA TRP A 777 14.66 -11.29 0.89
C TRP A 777 16.00 -12.04 0.94
N VAL A 778 15.99 -13.25 1.52
CA VAL A 778 17.16 -14.11 1.61
C VAL A 778 17.49 -14.67 0.22
N ARG A 779 16.47 -15.07 -0.56
CA ARG A 779 16.66 -15.54 -1.94
C ARG A 779 17.21 -14.44 -2.85
N GLU A 780 16.71 -13.21 -2.73
CA GLU A 780 17.22 -12.03 -3.47
C GLU A 780 18.69 -11.77 -3.15
N ALA A 781 19.07 -11.76 -1.86
CA ALA A 781 20.45 -11.62 -1.44
C ALA A 781 21.32 -12.78 -1.97
N ALA A 782 20.84 -14.02 -1.92
CA ALA A 782 21.57 -15.20 -2.37
C ALA A 782 21.86 -15.18 -3.88
N MET A 783 20.88 -14.77 -4.70
CA MET A 783 21.08 -14.62 -6.14
C MET A 783 22.14 -13.56 -6.46
N THR A 784 22.09 -12.41 -5.79
CA THR A 784 23.09 -11.34 -5.95
C THR A 784 24.47 -11.81 -5.49
N SER A 785 24.57 -12.43 -4.32
CA SER A 785 25.82 -12.99 -3.78
C SER A 785 26.42 -14.05 -4.71
N LEU A 786 25.60 -14.92 -5.30
CA LEU A 786 26.06 -15.91 -6.28
C LEU A 786 26.64 -15.24 -7.53
N MET A 787 25.98 -14.21 -8.05
CA MET A 787 26.50 -13.45 -9.19
C MET A 787 27.84 -12.80 -8.86
N GLU A 788 27.93 -12.09 -7.73
CA GLU A 788 29.17 -11.41 -7.30
C GLU A 788 30.33 -12.38 -7.14
N VAL A 789 30.12 -13.48 -6.42
CA VAL A 789 31.16 -14.50 -6.21
C VAL A 789 31.53 -15.21 -7.51
N THR A 790 30.55 -15.54 -8.36
CA THR A 790 30.82 -16.17 -9.66
C THR A 790 31.65 -15.27 -10.55
N MET A 791 31.29 -13.99 -10.66
CA MET A 791 32.04 -13.03 -11.47
C MET A 791 33.46 -12.85 -10.92
N LEU A 792 33.62 -12.75 -9.61
CA LEU A 792 34.93 -12.64 -8.97
C LEU A 792 35.83 -13.85 -9.30
N VAL A 793 35.28 -15.07 -9.20
CA VAL A 793 36.01 -16.30 -9.51
C VAL A 793 36.30 -16.40 -11.01
N ALA A 794 35.34 -16.05 -11.88
CA ALA A 794 35.53 -16.09 -13.33
C ALA A 794 36.65 -15.13 -13.81
N ILE A 795 36.81 -13.96 -13.16
CA ILE A 795 37.92 -13.03 -13.44
C ILE A 795 39.27 -13.61 -12.99
N SER A 796 39.30 -14.25 -11.82
CA SER A 796 40.54 -14.46 -11.08
C SER A 796 41.09 -15.90 -11.18
N ALA A 797 40.21 -16.90 -11.19
CA ALA A 797 40.54 -18.33 -11.19
C ALA A 797 39.34 -19.15 -11.74
N PRO A 798 38.97 -19.02 -13.02
CA PRO A 798 37.79 -19.70 -13.58
C PRO A 798 37.85 -21.24 -13.44
N GLU A 799 39.03 -21.83 -13.30
CA GLU A 799 39.26 -23.26 -13.15
C GLU A 799 38.66 -23.88 -11.88
N ILE A 800 38.37 -23.09 -10.85
CA ILE A 800 37.73 -23.59 -9.61
C ILE A 800 36.20 -23.63 -9.72
N LEU A 801 35.60 -23.09 -10.79
CA LEU A 801 34.18 -23.23 -11.09
C LEU A 801 33.93 -24.59 -11.72
N SER A 802 33.49 -25.56 -10.91
CA SER A 802 33.15 -26.87 -11.46
C SER A 802 31.88 -26.83 -12.32
N PRO A 803 31.74 -27.70 -13.33
CA PRO A 803 30.53 -27.80 -14.14
C PRO A 803 29.25 -28.01 -13.31
N ASP A 804 29.36 -28.76 -12.20
CA ASP A 804 28.22 -29.01 -11.32
C ASP A 804 27.78 -27.77 -10.55
N LEU A 805 28.72 -26.93 -10.09
CA LEU A 805 28.40 -25.67 -9.41
C LEU A 805 27.67 -24.71 -10.36
N VAL A 806 28.20 -24.51 -11.56
CA VAL A 806 27.61 -23.60 -12.56
C VAL A 806 26.24 -24.11 -13.01
N LYS A 807 26.12 -25.41 -13.27
CA LYS A 807 24.84 -26.05 -13.61
C LYS A 807 23.80 -25.83 -12.51
N CYS A 808 24.13 -26.12 -11.25
CA CYS A 808 23.21 -25.93 -10.13
C CYS A 808 22.77 -24.46 -9.99
N MET A 809 23.71 -23.52 -10.06
CA MET A 809 23.40 -22.09 -10.01
C MET A 809 22.46 -21.66 -11.13
N MET A 810 22.79 -21.98 -12.39
CA MET A 810 21.98 -21.59 -13.53
C MET A 810 20.58 -22.22 -13.49
N CYS A 811 20.46 -23.48 -13.05
CA CYS A 811 19.16 -24.13 -12.88
C CYS A 811 18.32 -23.48 -11.77
N CYS A 812 18.91 -23.13 -10.63
CA CYS A 812 18.21 -22.43 -9.57
C CYS A 812 17.76 -21.02 -9.98
N LEU A 813 18.59 -20.28 -10.74
CA LEU A 813 18.21 -18.99 -11.31
C LEU A 813 17.04 -19.12 -12.29
N ALA A 814 17.03 -20.15 -13.15
CA ALA A 814 15.91 -20.45 -14.04
C ALA A 814 14.62 -20.77 -13.26
N GLN A 815 14.72 -21.51 -12.14
CA GLN A 815 13.58 -21.74 -11.24
C GLN A 815 13.05 -20.43 -10.64
N GLN A 816 13.92 -19.58 -10.09
CA GLN A 816 13.51 -18.29 -9.49
C GLN A 816 12.93 -17.35 -10.56
N ALA A 817 13.45 -17.36 -11.79
CA ALA A 817 12.89 -16.63 -12.91
C ALA A 817 11.51 -17.15 -13.34
N ALA A 818 11.15 -18.39 -13.01
CA ALA A 818 9.83 -18.94 -13.31
C ALA A 818 8.78 -18.73 -12.19
N GLU A 819 9.14 -18.07 -11.08
CA GLU A 819 8.26 -17.89 -9.91
C GLU A 819 7.21 -16.76 -10.04
N LYS A 820 6.28 -16.76 -9.08
CA LYS A 820 5.02 -16.00 -9.13
C LYS A 820 5.12 -14.50 -8.81
N ILE A 821 6.22 -14.05 -8.21
CA ILE A 821 6.38 -12.65 -7.77
C ILE A 821 7.25 -11.89 -8.77
N ASP A 822 6.68 -10.85 -9.37
CA ASP A 822 7.27 -10.13 -10.51
C ASP A 822 8.67 -9.56 -10.22
N ARG A 823 8.86 -8.92 -9.06
CA ARG A 823 10.16 -8.35 -8.66
C ARG A 823 11.26 -9.41 -8.58
N TYR A 824 10.99 -10.54 -7.93
CA TYR A 824 12.01 -11.59 -7.74
C TYR A 824 12.28 -12.35 -9.03
N ARG A 825 11.25 -12.58 -9.84
CA ARG A 825 11.41 -13.10 -11.19
C ARG A 825 12.31 -12.18 -12.03
N ALA A 826 12.08 -10.87 -11.98
CA ALA A 826 12.90 -9.91 -12.70
C ALA A 826 14.35 -9.89 -12.23
N HIS A 827 14.58 -9.94 -10.91
CA HIS A 827 15.93 -10.04 -10.35
C HIS A 827 16.66 -11.30 -10.82
N ALA A 828 16.02 -12.47 -10.71
CA ALA A 828 16.57 -13.75 -11.16
C ALA A 828 16.87 -13.77 -12.66
N GLY A 829 15.93 -13.31 -13.48
CA GLY A 829 16.08 -13.26 -14.94
C GLY A 829 17.20 -12.31 -15.37
N ASN A 830 17.32 -11.14 -14.75
CA ASN A 830 18.42 -10.21 -15.03
C ASN A 830 19.78 -10.80 -14.65
N ILE A 831 19.89 -11.49 -13.52
CA ILE A 831 21.13 -12.15 -13.11
C ILE A 831 21.47 -13.31 -14.07
N PHE A 832 20.47 -14.11 -14.46
CA PHE A 832 20.63 -15.20 -15.42
C PHE A 832 21.21 -14.68 -16.74
N LEU A 833 20.65 -13.58 -17.28
CA LEU A 833 21.15 -12.95 -18.50
C LEU A 833 22.54 -12.33 -18.30
N SER A 834 22.78 -11.66 -17.17
CA SER A 834 24.07 -11.05 -16.87
C SER A 834 25.20 -12.07 -16.88
N LEU A 835 24.98 -13.25 -16.30
CA LEU A 835 25.95 -14.35 -16.30
C LEU A 835 26.10 -14.98 -17.70
N LEU A 836 24.99 -15.18 -18.41
CA LEU A 836 24.99 -15.77 -19.77
C LEU A 836 25.73 -14.89 -20.79
N HIS A 837 25.48 -13.58 -20.73
CA HIS A 837 26.01 -12.58 -21.68
C HIS A 837 27.36 -12.01 -21.26
N SER A 838 27.89 -12.41 -20.11
CA SER A 838 29.23 -12.00 -19.70
C SER A 838 30.29 -12.64 -20.60
N THR A 839 31.08 -11.80 -21.26
CA THR A 839 32.20 -12.23 -22.13
C THR A 839 33.56 -11.90 -21.54
N GLU A 840 33.65 -10.88 -20.68
CA GLU A 840 34.90 -10.44 -20.03
C GLU A 840 34.61 -10.09 -18.55
N PRO A 841 34.68 -11.06 -17.63
CA PRO A 841 35.06 -12.47 -17.82
C PRO A 841 33.95 -13.32 -18.45
N GLU A 842 34.31 -14.40 -19.14
CA GLU A 842 33.35 -15.44 -19.51
C GLU A 842 33.13 -16.40 -18.33
N VAL A 843 31.87 -16.74 -18.03
CA VAL A 843 31.53 -17.75 -17.03
C VAL A 843 31.64 -19.14 -17.67
N PRO A 844 32.56 -20.01 -17.24
CA PRO A 844 32.78 -21.32 -17.86
C PRO A 844 31.62 -22.28 -17.56
N HIS A 845 31.50 -23.34 -18.36
CA HIS A 845 30.62 -24.49 -18.11
C HIS A 845 29.11 -24.22 -17.99
N ILE A 846 28.61 -23.07 -18.47
CA ILE A 846 27.15 -22.84 -18.58
C ILE A 846 26.55 -23.94 -19.50
N PRO A 847 25.62 -24.77 -19.00
CA PRO A 847 25.04 -25.83 -19.82
C PRO A 847 24.16 -25.25 -20.91
N HIS A 848 24.18 -25.85 -22.11
CA HIS A 848 23.40 -25.39 -23.28
C HIS A 848 23.63 -23.93 -23.65
N ARG A 849 24.86 -23.42 -23.52
CA ARG A 849 25.13 -21.98 -23.73
C ARG A 849 24.71 -21.49 -25.12
N GLU A 850 24.91 -22.27 -26.17
CA GLU A 850 24.53 -21.88 -27.53
C GLU A 850 23.01 -21.78 -27.68
N GLU A 851 22.27 -22.78 -27.18
CA GLU A 851 20.81 -22.77 -27.20
C GLU A 851 20.25 -21.65 -26.33
N LEU A 852 20.85 -21.38 -25.15
CA LEU A 852 20.46 -20.26 -24.30
C LEU A 852 20.68 -18.90 -24.96
N LEU A 853 21.78 -18.71 -25.70
CA LEU A 853 22.01 -17.49 -26.47
C LEU A 853 21.02 -17.34 -27.64
N SER A 854 20.51 -18.45 -28.18
CA SER A 854 19.44 -18.44 -29.18
C SER A 854 18.09 -18.04 -28.59
N ILE A 855 17.77 -18.52 -27.38
CA ILE A 855 16.54 -18.17 -26.66
C ILE A 855 16.63 -16.72 -26.17
N PHE A 856 17.79 -16.31 -25.65
CA PHE A 856 18.05 -15.00 -25.06
C PHE A 856 19.19 -14.28 -25.78
N PRO A 857 18.94 -13.71 -26.96
CA PRO A 857 19.96 -12.95 -27.68
C PRO A 857 20.25 -11.61 -26.99
N THR A 858 21.50 -11.14 -27.09
CA THR A 858 21.98 -9.88 -26.48
C THR A 858 21.27 -8.63 -27.00
N THR A 859 20.59 -8.71 -28.14
CA THR A 859 19.85 -7.61 -28.76
C THR A 859 18.44 -7.41 -28.17
N THR A 860 17.92 -8.37 -27.40
CA THR A 860 16.54 -8.32 -26.91
C THR A 860 16.47 -7.66 -25.55
N THR A 861 15.78 -6.52 -25.47
CA THR A 861 15.41 -5.89 -24.20
C THR A 861 14.18 -6.60 -23.62
N LEU A 862 14.40 -7.64 -22.82
CA LEU A 862 13.34 -8.41 -22.20
C LEU A 862 12.80 -7.73 -20.93
N ASN A 863 11.50 -7.46 -20.87
CA ASN A 863 10.87 -6.96 -19.65
C ASN A 863 10.40 -8.11 -18.74
N TRP A 864 11.27 -8.53 -17.82
CA TRP A 864 10.97 -9.60 -16.88
C TRP A 864 9.82 -9.31 -15.89
N ASN A 865 9.52 -8.02 -15.65
CA ASN A 865 8.40 -7.63 -14.79
C ASN A 865 7.04 -7.90 -15.44
N ALA A 866 6.97 -7.93 -16.78
CA ALA A 866 5.75 -8.23 -17.51
C ALA A 866 5.60 -9.76 -17.70
N PRO A 867 4.63 -10.43 -17.04
CA PRO A 867 4.45 -11.88 -17.18
C PRO A 867 4.26 -12.33 -18.64
N SER A 868 3.57 -11.53 -19.44
CA SER A 868 3.30 -11.81 -20.86
C SER A 868 4.55 -11.92 -21.72
N GLN A 869 5.62 -11.19 -21.36
CA GLN A 869 6.90 -11.26 -22.07
C GLN A 869 7.81 -12.30 -21.42
N ALA A 870 7.92 -12.32 -20.09
CA ALA A 870 8.80 -13.23 -19.37
C ALA A 870 8.50 -14.71 -19.66
N PHE A 871 7.23 -15.14 -19.53
CA PHE A 871 6.89 -16.55 -19.61
C PHE A 871 7.06 -17.16 -21.00
N GLN A 872 6.99 -16.35 -22.07
CA GLN A 872 7.26 -16.80 -23.45
C GLN A 872 8.70 -17.31 -23.64
N TYR A 873 9.67 -16.73 -22.91
CA TYR A 873 11.06 -17.18 -22.96
C TYR A 873 11.36 -18.23 -21.91
N ILE A 874 10.78 -18.11 -20.71
CA ILE A 874 10.98 -19.09 -19.63
C ILE A 874 10.53 -20.48 -20.05
N THR A 875 9.39 -20.62 -20.74
CA THR A 875 8.90 -21.95 -21.14
C THR A 875 9.74 -22.61 -22.22
N GLN A 876 10.54 -21.86 -23.00
CA GLN A 876 11.49 -22.44 -23.94
C GLN A 876 12.62 -23.22 -23.23
N LEU A 877 12.95 -22.85 -21.98
CA LEU A 877 13.90 -23.61 -21.16
C LEU A 877 13.44 -25.03 -20.85
N LEU A 878 12.14 -25.33 -20.97
CA LEU A 878 11.61 -26.70 -20.80
C LEU A 878 12.13 -27.67 -21.87
N GLY A 879 12.58 -27.15 -23.03
CA GLY A 879 13.20 -27.93 -24.09
C GLY A 879 14.64 -28.35 -23.78
N LEU A 880 15.27 -27.79 -22.74
CA LEU A 880 16.64 -28.08 -22.35
C LEU A 880 16.65 -29.05 -21.14
N PRO A 881 17.16 -30.29 -21.28
CA PRO A 881 17.04 -31.32 -20.24
C PRO A 881 17.58 -30.91 -18.86
N GLN A 882 18.69 -30.16 -18.82
CA GLN A 882 19.34 -29.71 -17.59
C GLN A 882 18.47 -28.69 -16.82
N TYR A 883 17.68 -27.89 -17.54
CA TYR A 883 16.85 -26.81 -16.99
C TYR A 883 15.40 -27.24 -16.74
N GLN A 884 14.92 -28.28 -17.42
CA GLN A 884 13.51 -28.68 -17.44
C GLN A 884 12.90 -28.84 -16.04
N ARG A 885 13.54 -29.62 -15.16
CA ARG A 885 13.02 -29.88 -13.80
C ARG A 885 12.87 -28.60 -12.97
N HIS A 886 13.88 -27.74 -12.95
CA HIS A 886 13.91 -26.53 -12.13
C HIS A 886 12.97 -25.45 -12.66
N THR A 887 12.93 -25.29 -13.99
CA THR A 887 11.99 -24.37 -14.65
C THR A 887 10.54 -24.80 -14.38
N LEU A 888 10.23 -26.08 -14.51
CA LEU A 888 8.90 -26.62 -14.27
C LEU A 888 8.47 -26.51 -12.80
N LEU A 889 9.42 -26.65 -11.87
CA LEU A 889 9.17 -26.42 -10.45
C LEU A 889 8.81 -24.95 -10.15
N GLY A 890 9.48 -23.99 -10.79
CA GLY A 890 9.11 -22.57 -10.67
C GLY A 890 7.74 -22.27 -11.32
N LEU A 891 7.52 -22.78 -12.55
CA LEU A 891 6.25 -22.63 -13.27
C LEU A 891 5.06 -23.21 -12.49
N THR A 892 5.26 -24.31 -11.77
CA THR A 892 4.24 -24.93 -10.91
C THR A 892 3.61 -23.92 -9.95
N VAL A 893 4.41 -23.06 -9.33
CA VAL A 893 3.94 -22.07 -8.35
C VAL A 893 3.29 -20.86 -9.02
N SER A 894 3.68 -20.55 -10.25
CA SER A 894 3.11 -19.46 -11.07
C SER A 894 1.77 -19.84 -11.68
N VAL A 895 1.69 -21.00 -12.36
CA VAL A 895 0.50 -21.54 -13.01
C VAL A 895 -0.57 -21.94 -11.99
N GLY A 896 -0.15 -22.56 -10.88
CA GLY A 896 -1.03 -22.91 -9.77
C GLY A 896 -1.23 -21.80 -8.73
N GLY A 897 -0.79 -20.58 -9.05
CA GLY A 897 -0.81 -19.41 -8.18
C GLY A 897 -2.21 -18.83 -7.91
N ILE A 898 -2.24 -17.63 -7.33
CA ILE A 898 -3.46 -16.87 -7.05
C ILE A 898 -3.56 -15.56 -7.85
N THR A 899 -2.43 -15.05 -8.34
CA THR A 899 -2.38 -13.81 -9.13
C THR A 899 -2.86 -14.08 -10.54
N GLU A 900 -4.01 -13.53 -10.91
CA GLU A 900 -4.70 -13.82 -12.17
C GLU A 900 -3.82 -13.59 -13.41
N SER A 901 -3.14 -12.44 -13.50
CA SER A 901 -2.26 -12.13 -14.64
C SER A 901 -1.10 -13.12 -14.78
N THR A 902 -0.40 -13.41 -13.67
CA THR A 902 0.70 -14.37 -13.64
C THR A 902 0.21 -15.77 -14.02
N VAL A 903 -0.91 -16.21 -13.47
CA VAL A 903 -1.53 -17.52 -13.80
C VAL A 903 -1.89 -17.56 -15.28
N HIS A 904 -2.56 -16.54 -15.81
CA HIS A 904 -2.98 -16.49 -17.21
C HIS A 904 -1.81 -16.63 -18.18
N PHE A 905 -0.79 -15.76 -18.07
CA PHE A 905 0.32 -15.76 -19.02
C PHE A 905 1.28 -16.94 -18.84
N SER A 906 1.50 -17.42 -17.61
CA SER A 906 2.32 -18.62 -17.38
C SER A 906 1.64 -19.89 -17.90
N SER A 907 0.32 -20.03 -17.71
CA SER A 907 -0.45 -21.18 -18.20
C SER A 907 -0.52 -21.18 -19.72
N GLN A 908 -0.80 -20.03 -20.33
CA GLN A 908 -0.83 -19.87 -21.78
C GLN A 908 0.52 -20.30 -22.39
N SER A 909 1.63 -19.75 -21.91
CA SER A 909 2.97 -20.06 -22.44
C SER A 909 3.34 -21.54 -22.22
N LEU A 910 2.91 -22.14 -21.11
CA LEU A 910 3.14 -23.57 -20.84
C LEU A 910 2.33 -24.44 -21.81
N PHE A 911 1.06 -24.12 -22.06
CA PHE A 911 0.22 -24.90 -22.98
C PHE A 911 0.66 -24.74 -24.43
N GLU A 912 1.14 -23.57 -24.83
CA GLU A 912 1.77 -23.36 -26.15
C GLU A 912 3.00 -24.26 -26.32
N TYR A 913 3.87 -24.35 -25.30
CA TYR A 913 5.01 -25.28 -25.31
C TYR A 913 4.56 -26.75 -25.41
N LEU A 914 3.58 -27.17 -24.59
CA LEU A 914 3.08 -28.55 -24.58
C LEU A 914 2.44 -28.94 -25.91
N ARG A 915 1.67 -28.04 -26.52
CA ARG A 915 1.11 -28.22 -27.86
C ARG A 915 2.21 -28.41 -28.90
N GLY A 916 3.36 -27.76 -28.74
CA GLY A 916 4.52 -27.94 -29.61
C GLY A 916 5.17 -29.34 -29.53
N ILE A 917 4.98 -30.06 -28.42
CA ILE A 917 5.53 -31.42 -28.21
C ILE A 917 4.47 -32.52 -28.18
N GLN A 918 3.18 -32.20 -28.35
CA GLN A 918 2.06 -33.13 -28.13
C GLN A 918 2.12 -34.38 -29.03
N ASP A 919 2.63 -34.23 -30.25
CA ASP A 919 2.76 -35.33 -31.23
C ASP A 919 4.06 -36.13 -31.04
N ASN A 920 4.97 -35.66 -30.18
CA ASN A 920 6.23 -36.33 -29.86
C ASN A 920 6.10 -37.10 -28.55
N TYR A 921 5.70 -38.38 -28.66
CA TYR A 921 5.51 -39.26 -27.51
C TYR A 921 6.72 -39.33 -26.57
N ALA A 922 7.95 -39.37 -27.11
CA ALA A 922 9.15 -39.46 -26.28
C ALA A 922 9.39 -38.19 -25.45
N ALA A 923 9.21 -37.01 -26.06
CA ALA A 923 9.34 -35.73 -25.36
C ALA A 923 8.25 -35.55 -24.30
N LEU A 924 7.01 -35.92 -24.62
CA LEU A 924 5.89 -35.82 -23.69
C LEU A 924 6.02 -36.83 -22.53
N ALA A 925 6.52 -38.04 -22.78
CA ALA A 925 6.81 -39.03 -21.74
C ALA A 925 7.91 -38.52 -20.77
N GLN A 926 9.01 -37.98 -21.30
CA GLN A 926 10.08 -37.38 -20.49
C GLN A 926 9.58 -36.20 -19.64
N PHE A 927 8.72 -35.35 -20.22
CA PHE A 927 8.08 -34.27 -19.49
C PHE A 927 7.16 -34.79 -18.38
N GLY A 928 6.39 -35.85 -18.65
CA GLY A 928 5.57 -36.56 -17.69
C GLY A 928 6.38 -37.16 -16.53
N ASP A 929 7.51 -37.81 -16.81
CA ASP A 929 8.41 -38.36 -15.79
C ASP A 929 8.99 -37.26 -14.89
N THR A 930 9.32 -36.11 -15.47
CA THR A 930 9.79 -34.93 -14.73
C THR A 930 8.68 -34.38 -13.83
N LEU A 931 7.44 -34.28 -14.31
CA LEU A 931 6.28 -33.90 -13.51
C LEU A 931 6.07 -34.83 -12.32
N LEU A 932 6.11 -36.15 -12.54
CA LEU A 932 5.95 -37.15 -11.48
C LEU A 932 7.06 -37.04 -10.43
N THR A 933 8.30 -36.81 -10.87
CA THR A 933 9.44 -36.61 -9.97
C THR A 933 9.26 -35.36 -9.10
N ILE A 934 8.89 -34.22 -9.69
CA ILE A 934 8.61 -32.99 -8.95
C ILE A 934 7.51 -33.21 -7.91
N PHE A 935 6.42 -33.89 -8.30
CA PHE A 935 5.31 -34.14 -7.40
C PHE A 935 5.70 -35.04 -6.24
N ARG A 936 6.43 -36.14 -6.52
CA ARG A 936 6.93 -37.10 -5.54
C ARG A 936 7.84 -36.44 -4.52
N ASP A 937 8.77 -35.60 -4.97
CA ASP A 937 9.73 -34.89 -4.10
C ASP A 937 9.02 -33.86 -3.19
N ASN A 938 7.85 -33.36 -3.60
CA ASN A 938 7.15 -32.25 -2.94
C ASN A 938 5.81 -32.63 -2.30
N LEU A 939 5.50 -33.91 -2.11
CA LEU A 939 4.22 -34.36 -1.53
C LEU A 939 3.89 -33.71 -0.18
N ARG A 940 4.90 -33.44 0.65
CA ARG A 940 4.77 -32.82 1.98
C ARG A 940 4.98 -31.31 1.97
N ASN A 941 5.40 -30.74 0.84
CA ASN A 941 5.60 -29.31 0.69
C ASN A 941 4.31 -28.67 0.15
N GLU A 942 3.51 -28.06 1.03
CA GLU A 942 2.22 -27.46 0.65
C GLU A 942 2.37 -26.29 -0.33
N ARG A 943 3.49 -25.54 -0.25
CA ARG A 943 3.81 -24.44 -1.18
C ARG A 943 3.85 -24.92 -2.63
N VAL A 944 4.30 -26.15 -2.86
CA VAL A 944 4.45 -26.72 -4.22
C VAL A 944 3.30 -27.67 -4.53
N SER A 945 2.94 -28.58 -3.63
CA SER A 945 1.95 -29.63 -3.91
C SER A 945 0.55 -29.09 -4.21
N ILE A 946 0.11 -27.98 -3.60
CA ILE A 946 -1.22 -27.41 -3.90
C ILE A 946 -1.22 -26.70 -5.27
N PRO A 947 -0.28 -25.78 -5.59
CA PRO A 947 -0.16 -25.24 -6.94
C PRO A 947 0.07 -26.30 -8.01
N PHE A 948 0.84 -27.36 -7.70
CA PHE A 948 1.05 -28.48 -8.62
C PHE A 948 -0.27 -29.16 -9.01
N LEU A 949 -1.13 -29.47 -8.04
CA LEU A 949 -2.44 -30.07 -8.32
C LEU A 949 -3.31 -29.13 -9.17
N LYS A 950 -3.27 -27.82 -8.92
CA LYS A 950 -3.99 -26.82 -9.71
C LYS A 950 -3.47 -26.72 -11.15
N MET A 951 -2.14 -26.70 -11.32
CA MET A 951 -1.50 -26.72 -12.64
C MET A 951 -1.88 -27.99 -13.40
N LEU A 952 -1.77 -29.14 -12.75
CA LEU A 952 -2.12 -30.43 -13.34
C LEU A 952 -3.59 -30.49 -13.75
N ASN A 953 -4.51 -29.97 -12.94
CA ASN A 953 -5.92 -29.87 -13.31
C ASN A 953 -6.10 -29.04 -14.61
N GLN A 954 -5.42 -27.90 -14.73
CA GLN A 954 -5.49 -27.10 -15.95
C GLN A 954 -4.90 -27.82 -17.16
N MET A 955 -3.79 -28.55 -16.99
CA MET A 955 -3.19 -29.36 -18.07
C MET A 955 -4.11 -30.48 -18.54
N LEU A 956 -4.77 -31.17 -17.60
CA LEU A 956 -5.75 -32.22 -17.90
C LEU A 956 -6.99 -31.67 -18.60
N ALA A 957 -7.44 -30.47 -18.24
CA ALA A 957 -8.59 -29.80 -18.86
C ALA A 957 -8.31 -29.24 -20.26
N ASN A 958 -7.03 -29.00 -20.61
CA ASN A 958 -6.60 -28.48 -21.93
C ASN A 958 -6.03 -29.58 -22.83
N SER A 959 -6.42 -30.85 -22.61
CA SER A 959 -6.04 -32.02 -23.41
C SER A 959 -4.54 -32.19 -23.66
N CYS A 960 -3.68 -31.70 -22.76
CA CYS A 960 -2.21 -31.74 -22.95
C CYS A 960 -1.63 -33.17 -22.94
N PHE A 961 -2.41 -34.17 -22.51
CA PHE A 961 -1.99 -35.57 -22.38
C PHE A 961 -2.82 -36.52 -23.26
N GLU A 962 -3.48 -36.02 -24.30
CA GLU A 962 -4.41 -36.79 -25.14
C GLU A 962 -3.77 -38.06 -25.74
N ILE A 963 -2.53 -37.96 -26.25
CA ILE A 963 -1.78 -39.12 -26.78
C ILE A 963 -1.52 -40.23 -25.74
N LEU A 964 -1.56 -39.90 -24.44
CA LEU A 964 -1.41 -40.88 -23.35
C LEU A 964 -2.73 -41.58 -23.01
N THR A 965 -3.88 -41.07 -23.49
CA THR A 965 -5.19 -41.67 -23.24
C THR A 965 -5.47 -42.88 -24.13
N THR A 966 -4.73 -43.03 -25.26
CA THR A 966 -4.91 -44.13 -26.21
C THR A 966 -4.44 -45.49 -25.67
N GLN A 967 -3.64 -45.51 -24.61
CA GLN A 967 -3.19 -46.73 -23.94
C GLN A 967 -3.94 -46.93 -22.63
N GLU A 968 -4.65 -48.05 -22.51
CA GLU A 968 -5.26 -48.44 -21.24
C GLU A 968 -4.18 -48.57 -20.15
N ASN A 969 -4.41 -47.93 -19.00
CA ASN A 969 -3.52 -47.98 -17.84
C ASN A 969 -2.08 -47.50 -18.10
N HIS A 970 -1.91 -46.45 -18.91
CA HIS A 970 -0.62 -45.82 -19.12
C HIS A 970 0.11 -45.53 -17.78
N GLN A 971 1.40 -45.87 -17.72
CA GLN A 971 2.20 -45.84 -16.48
C GLN A 971 2.17 -44.47 -15.78
N PHE A 972 2.25 -43.39 -16.54
CA PHE A 972 2.14 -42.00 -16.02
C PHE A 972 0.89 -41.81 -15.15
N CYS A 973 -0.28 -42.27 -15.62
CA CYS A 973 -1.55 -42.06 -14.94
C CYS A 973 -1.69 -42.98 -13.72
N VAL A 974 -1.16 -44.20 -13.81
CA VAL A 974 -1.10 -45.15 -12.68
C VAL A 974 -0.25 -44.58 -11.54
N GLU A 975 0.92 -44.03 -11.86
CA GLU A 975 1.80 -43.38 -10.89
C GLU A 975 1.18 -42.11 -10.32
N LEU A 976 0.62 -41.25 -11.17
CA LEU A 976 -0.03 -40.01 -10.74
C LEU A 976 -1.18 -40.28 -9.77
N LEU A 977 -2.05 -41.24 -10.11
CA LEU A 977 -3.13 -41.68 -9.22
C LEU A 977 -2.59 -42.24 -7.90
N THR A 978 -1.45 -42.93 -7.92
CA THR A 978 -0.80 -43.46 -6.72
C THR A 978 -0.29 -42.33 -5.82
N LEU A 979 0.34 -41.30 -6.39
CA LEU A 979 0.79 -40.13 -5.65
C LEU A 979 -0.39 -39.35 -5.04
N CYS A 980 -1.49 -39.16 -5.77
CA CYS A 980 -2.70 -38.50 -5.27
C CYS A 980 -3.36 -39.24 -4.09
N LYS A 981 -3.22 -40.58 -4.00
CA LYS A 981 -3.79 -41.37 -2.88
C LYS A 981 -3.17 -41.07 -1.53
N GLU A 982 -1.94 -40.55 -1.48
CA GLU A 982 -1.28 -40.14 -0.23
C GLU A 982 -2.09 -39.06 0.50
N PHE A 983 -2.92 -38.30 -0.21
CA PHE A 983 -3.73 -37.23 0.36
C PHE A 983 -5.03 -37.69 1.03
N LYS A 984 -5.35 -38.99 1.02
CA LYS A 984 -6.50 -39.53 1.78
C LYS A 984 -6.48 -39.20 3.27
N LYS A 985 -5.28 -39.02 3.83
CA LYS A 985 -5.07 -38.75 5.27
C LYS A 985 -4.90 -37.27 5.57
N THR A 986 -4.83 -36.39 4.56
CA THR A 986 -4.67 -34.96 4.80
C THR A 986 -5.96 -34.36 5.34
N LYS A 987 -5.83 -33.37 6.22
CA LYS A 987 -6.94 -32.55 6.71
C LYS A 987 -6.99 -31.18 6.04
N ASP A 988 -6.02 -30.87 5.17
CA ASP A 988 -6.00 -29.62 4.41
C ASP A 988 -7.10 -29.60 3.35
N ILE A 989 -8.07 -28.72 3.55
CA ILE A 989 -9.23 -28.53 2.67
C ILE A 989 -8.82 -28.05 1.27
N SER A 990 -7.83 -27.17 1.17
CA SER A 990 -7.37 -26.62 -0.11
C SER A 990 -6.71 -27.70 -0.95
N LYS A 991 -5.87 -28.52 -0.32
CA LYS A 991 -5.21 -29.65 -0.95
C LYS A 991 -6.19 -30.72 -1.39
N LEU A 992 -7.19 -31.04 -0.56
CA LEU A 992 -8.26 -31.98 -0.90
C LEU A 992 -9.08 -31.49 -2.11
N ARG A 993 -9.48 -30.21 -2.14
CA ARG A 993 -10.21 -29.62 -3.27
C ARG A 993 -9.42 -29.67 -4.58
N ALA A 994 -8.13 -29.33 -4.53
CA ALA A 994 -7.27 -29.42 -5.71
C ALA A 994 -7.11 -30.88 -6.19
N CYS A 995 -7.06 -31.83 -5.25
CA CYS A 995 -6.99 -33.26 -5.56
C CYS A 995 -8.30 -33.79 -6.19
N VAL A 996 -9.47 -33.34 -5.73
CA VAL A 996 -10.77 -33.65 -6.37
C VAL A 996 -10.78 -33.23 -7.84
N ALA A 997 -10.28 -32.02 -8.14
CA ALA A 997 -10.22 -31.51 -9.51
C ALA A 997 -9.34 -32.38 -10.41
N VAL A 998 -8.15 -32.76 -9.92
CA VAL A 998 -7.26 -33.69 -10.61
C VAL A 998 -7.93 -35.05 -10.81
N PHE A 999 -8.63 -35.60 -9.81
CA PHE A 999 -9.38 -36.85 -9.98
C PHE A 999 -10.45 -36.73 -11.06
N CYS A 1000 -11.20 -35.63 -11.12
CA CYS A 1000 -12.17 -35.39 -12.18
C CYS A 1000 -11.50 -35.31 -13.55
N GLY A 1001 -10.34 -34.65 -13.66
CA GLY A 1001 -9.55 -34.62 -14.90
C GLY A 1001 -8.98 -35.98 -15.32
N LEU A 1002 -8.65 -36.86 -14.38
CA LEU A 1002 -8.12 -38.20 -14.66
C LEU A 1002 -9.18 -39.19 -15.20
N ILE A 1003 -10.45 -38.81 -15.25
CA ILE A 1003 -11.52 -39.69 -15.76
C ILE A 1003 -11.35 -40.04 -17.24
N GLN A 1004 -10.70 -39.15 -18.00
CA GLN A 1004 -10.41 -39.31 -19.43
C GLN A 1004 -9.59 -40.58 -19.73
N PHE A 1005 -8.83 -41.10 -18.75
CA PHE A 1005 -8.03 -42.32 -18.90
C PHE A 1005 -8.86 -43.58 -18.61
N GLN A 1006 -9.16 -44.36 -19.66
CA GLN A 1006 -9.96 -45.58 -19.59
C GLN A 1006 -9.29 -46.74 -18.79
N GLY A 1007 -10.06 -47.80 -18.51
CA GLY A 1007 -9.58 -49.00 -17.83
C GLY A 1007 -9.63 -48.95 -16.30
N GLU A 1008 -8.62 -49.52 -15.64
CA GLU A 1008 -8.57 -49.65 -14.17
C GLU A 1008 -8.28 -48.31 -13.47
N VAL A 1009 -7.63 -47.37 -14.17
CA VAL A 1009 -7.41 -46.00 -13.66
C VAL A 1009 -8.75 -45.30 -13.44
N ARG A 1010 -9.65 -45.30 -14.44
CA ARG A 1010 -11.00 -44.71 -14.36
C ARG A 1010 -11.78 -45.25 -13.16
N LYS A 1011 -11.85 -46.58 -13.02
CA LYS A 1011 -12.57 -47.23 -11.90
C LYS A 1011 -12.01 -46.83 -10.54
N LYS A 1012 -10.67 -46.78 -10.40
CA LYS A 1012 -10.02 -46.41 -9.14
C LYS A 1012 -10.21 -44.92 -8.80
N VAL A 1013 -10.25 -44.05 -9.81
CA VAL A 1013 -10.56 -42.61 -9.68
C VAL A 1013 -11.99 -42.40 -9.22
N LEU A 1014 -12.98 -43.03 -9.87
CA LEU A 1014 -14.39 -42.99 -9.46
C LEU A 1014 -14.56 -43.47 -8.01
N SER A 1015 -13.89 -44.57 -7.65
CA SER A 1015 -13.85 -45.05 -6.26
C SER A 1015 -13.30 -44.00 -5.28
N GLN A 1016 -12.30 -43.18 -5.67
CA GLN A 1016 -11.81 -42.09 -4.81
C GLN A 1016 -12.82 -40.95 -4.67
N LEU A 1017 -13.41 -40.51 -5.78
CA LEU A 1017 -14.42 -39.45 -5.78
C LEU A 1017 -15.64 -39.84 -4.93
N LEU A 1018 -16.14 -41.06 -5.07
CA LEU A 1018 -17.24 -41.60 -4.26
C LEU A 1018 -16.89 -41.68 -2.76
N MET A 1019 -15.62 -41.90 -2.40
CA MET A 1019 -15.17 -41.80 -1.00
C MET A 1019 -15.14 -40.35 -0.50
N LEU A 1020 -14.76 -39.39 -1.35
CA LEU A 1020 -14.70 -37.96 -1.02
C LEU A 1020 -16.09 -37.30 -0.95
N LEU A 1021 -17.09 -37.82 -1.69
CA LEU A 1021 -18.50 -37.45 -1.51
C LEU A 1021 -18.98 -37.71 -0.08
N CYS A 1022 -18.42 -38.71 0.61
CA CYS A 1022 -18.73 -39.04 2.00
C CYS A 1022 -17.69 -38.49 3.00
N HIS A 1023 -16.92 -37.46 2.63
CA HIS A 1023 -15.91 -36.89 3.52
C HIS A 1023 -16.52 -36.22 4.76
N SER A 1024 -15.79 -36.22 5.88
CA SER A 1024 -16.25 -35.62 7.14
C SER A 1024 -16.51 -34.11 7.01
N PHE A 1025 -15.66 -33.41 6.26
CA PHE A 1025 -15.84 -31.98 5.96
C PHE A 1025 -16.93 -31.74 4.90
N PRO A 1026 -18.04 -31.03 5.22
CA PRO A 1026 -19.12 -30.73 4.26
C PRO A 1026 -18.64 -29.98 3.02
N VAL A 1027 -17.66 -29.09 3.21
CA VAL A 1027 -17.05 -28.28 2.16
C VAL A 1027 -16.39 -29.13 1.07
N ILE A 1028 -15.83 -30.30 1.44
CA ILE A 1028 -15.24 -31.25 0.49
C ILE A 1028 -16.33 -32.04 -0.22
N ARG A 1029 -17.39 -32.46 0.48
CA ARG A 1029 -18.53 -33.15 -0.13
C ARG A 1029 -19.16 -32.31 -1.24
N LYS A 1030 -19.48 -31.05 -0.94
CA LYS A 1030 -20.07 -30.10 -1.89
C LYS A 1030 -19.16 -29.85 -3.10
N ALA A 1031 -17.85 -29.67 -2.86
CA ALA A 1031 -16.89 -29.49 -3.95
C ALA A 1031 -16.77 -30.73 -4.83
N THR A 1032 -16.78 -31.92 -4.22
CA THR A 1032 -16.72 -33.20 -4.96
C THR A 1032 -17.97 -33.40 -5.80
N ALA A 1033 -19.15 -33.14 -5.23
CA ALA A 1033 -20.42 -33.26 -5.94
C ALA A 1033 -20.51 -32.31 -7.15
N GLY A 1034 -20.17 -31.02 -6.95
CA GLY A 1034 -20.18 -30.04 -8.02
C GLY A 1034 -19.19 -30.36 -9.15
N GLN A 1035 -17.96 -30.75 -8.81
CA GLN A 1035 -16.97 -31.10 -9.85
C GLN A 1035 -17.28 -32.43 -10.54
N MET A 1036 -17.86 -33.41 -9.84
CA MET A 1036 -18.34 -34.64 -10.48
C MET A 1036 -19.49 -34.36 -11.45
N TYR A 1037 -20.39 -33.43 -11.10
CA TYR A 1037 -21.48 -33.00 -11.97
C TYR A 1037 -20.93 -32.41 -13.27
N GLU A 1038 -19.98 -31.47 -13.19
CA GLU A 1038 -19.31 -30.87 -14.36
C GLU A 1038 -18.53 -31.92 -15.19
N MET A 1039 -17.85 -32.85 -14.51
CA MET A 1039 -17.11 -33.93 -15.14
C MET A 1039 -18.02 -34.85 -15.96
N LEU A 1040 -19.17 -35.27 -15.41
CA LEU A 1040 -20.12 -36.14 -16.12
C LEU A 1040 -20.80 -35.45 -17.31
N LEU A 1041 -20.93 -34.13 -17.29
CA LEU A 1041 -21.35 -33.36 -18.47
C LEU A 1041 -20.28 -33.30 -19.57
N THR A 1042 -19.01 -33.32 -19.16
CA THR A 1042 -17.88 -33.19 -20.09
C THR A 1042 -17.54 -34.52 -20.76
N TYR A 1043 -17.66 -35.63 -20.02
CA TYR A 1043 -17.33 -36.98 -20.49
C TYR A 1043 -18.58 -37.86 -20.50
N ASP A 1044 -19.23 -37.94 -21.67
CA ASP A 1044 -20.46 -38.67 -21.92
C ASP A 1044 -20.28 -40.21 -21.96
N ASP A 1045 -19.04 -40.70 -22.08
CA ASP A 1045 -18.69 -42.12 -22.10
C ASP A 1045 -18.56 -42.75 -20.70
N VAL A 1046 -18.78 -41.99 -19.62
CA VAL A 1046 -18.57 -42.43 -18.24
C VAL A 1046 -19.80 -43.11 -17.65
N ILE A 1047 -21.00 -42.70 -18.04
CA ILE A 1047 -22.27 -43.18 -17.46
C ILE A 1047 -23.30 -43.48 -18.55
N ASP A 1048 -24.18 -44.43 -18.27
CA ASP A 1048 -25.29 -44.76 -19.16
C ASP A 1048 -26.23 -43.53 -19.30
N PRO A 1049 -26.53 -43.07 -20.53
CA PRO A 1049 -27.45 -41.96 -20.76
C PRO A 1049 -28.82 -42.14 -20.10
N GLU A 1050 -29.30 -43.37 -19.90
CA GLU A 1050 -30.60 -43.65 -19.29
C GLU A 1050 -30.68 -43.25 -17.81
N VAL A 1051 -29.55 -43.21 -17.10
CA VAL A 1051 -29.49 -42.87 -15.66
C VAL A 1051 -28.82 -41.52 -15.37
N LEU A 1052 -28.39 -40.79 -16.40
CA LEU A 1052 -27.66 -39.53 -16.26
C LEU A 1052 -28.46 -38.49 -15.48
N ASP A 1053 -29.75 -38.29 -15.82
CA ASP A 1053 -30.60 -37.29 -15.14
C ASP A 1053 -30.80 -37.60 -13.66
N ASP A 1054 -30.94 -38.88 -13.30
CA ASP A 1054 -31.07 -39.34 -11.92
C ASP A 1054 -29.78 -39.10 -11.13
N VAL A 1055 -28.63 -39.39 -11.74
CA VAL A 1055 -27.29 -39.17 -11.15
C VAL A 1055 -27.05 -37.69 -10.91
N MET A 1056 -27.42 -36.85 -11.86
CA MET A 1056 -27.25 -35.40 -11.79
C MET A 1056 -28.15 -34.76 -10.73
N THR A 1057 -29.39 -35.27 -10.60
CA THR A 1057 -30.31 -34.89 -9.52
C THR A 1057 -29.73 -35.22 -8.16
N LEU A 1058 -29.16 -36.42 -8.01
CA LEU A 1058 -28.62 -36.91 -6.75
C LEU A 1058 -27.29 -36.22 -6.36
N LEU A 1059 -26.46 -35.82 -7.33
CA LEU A 1059 -25.28 -34.97 -7.07
C LEU A 1059 -25.67 -33.53 -6.69
N SER A 1060 -26.81 -33.04 -7.17
CA SER A 1060 -27.35 -31.71 -6.83
C SER A 1060 -27.88 -31.65 -5.39
N ASP A 1061 -28.38 -32.77 -4.85
CA ASP A 1061 -28.94 -32.90 -3.50
C ASP A 1061 -27.91 -33.41 -2.45
N THR A 1062 -26.76 -32.74 -2.35
CA THR A 1062 -25.65 -33.16 -1.47
C THR A 1062 -25.55 -32.39 -0.15
N ASN A 1063 -26.57 -31.60 0.20
CA ASN A 1063 -26.63 -30.80 1.42
C ASN A 1063 -27.26 -31.54 2.63
N CYS A 1064 -27.24 -32.87 2.60
CA CYS A 1064 -27.87 -33.75 3.59
C CYS A 1064 -26.85 -34.34 4.60
N ASP A 1065 -27.35 -35.01 5.63
CA ASP A 1065 -26.54 -35.66 6.67
C ASP A 1065 -25.72 -36.84 6.11
N LEU A 1066 -24.67 -37.23 6.82
CA LEU A 1066 -23.71 -38.23 6.32
C LEU A 1066 -24.33 -39.63 6.12
N ALA A 1067 -25.42 -39.97 6.84
CA ALA A 1067 -26.09 -41.25 6.64
C ALA A 1067 -26.85 -41.26 5.31
N THR A 1068 -27.52 -40.16 4.98
CA THR A 1068 -28.20 -39.96 3.69
C THR A 1068 -27.22 -39.94 2.52
N VAL A 1069 -26.12 -39.19 2.62
CA VAL A 1069 -25.07 -39.14 1.57
C VAL A 1069 -24.45 -40.52 1.32
N ARG A 1070 -24.33 -41.38 2.35
CA ARG A 1070 -23.81 -42.75 2.19
C ARG A 1070 -24.75 -43.64 1.38
N THR A 1071 -26.06 -43.45 1.52
CA THR A 1071 -27.09 -44.13 0.72
C THR A 1071 -27.04 -43.66 -0.72
N HIS A 1072 -26.99 -42.34 -0.94
CA HIS A 1072 -26.82 -41.71 -2.26
C HIS A 1072 -25.55 -42.21 -2.97
N ARG A 1073 -24.41 -42.25 -2.27
CA ARG A 1073 -23.17 -42.80 -2.82
C ARG A 1073 -23.30 -44.28 -3.21
N ASN A 1074 -24.01 -45.11 -2.44
CA ASN A 1074 -24.18 -46.53 -2.82
C ASN A 1074 -25.01 -46.67 -4.10
N GLN A 1075 -26.04 -45.84 -4.29
CA GLN A 1075 -26.79 -45.79 -5.55
C GLN A 1075 -25.90 -45.35 -6.72
N LEU A 1076 -25.06 -44.32 -6.51
CA LEU A 1076 -24.05 -43.90 -7.50
C LEU A 1076 -23.03 -45.02 -7.81
N CYS A 1077 -22.61 -45.80 -6.81
CA CYS A 1077 -21.74 -46.95 -7.01
C CYS A 1077 -22.36 -47.97 -7.97
N ASP A 1078 -23.66 -48.26 -7.80
CA ASP A 1078 -24.37 -49.23 -8.62
C ASP A 1078 -24.52 -48.74 -10.07
N TRP A 1079 -24.89 -47.46 -10.27
CA TRP A 1079 -24.99 -46.85 -11.59
C TRP A 1079 -23.65 -46.71 -12.32
N LEU A 1080 -22.56 -46.45 -11.59
CA LEU A 1080 -21.21 -46.31 -12.16
C LEU A 1080 -20.44 -47.63 -12.25
N GLY A 1081 -21.04 -48.77 -11.87
CA GLY A 1081 -20.39 -50.08 -11.87
C GLY A 1081 -19.18 -50.20 -10.94
N ILE A 1082 -19.16 -49.43 -9.84
CA ILE A 1082 -18.08 -49.40 -8.85
C ILE A 1082 -18.50 -50.19 -7.59
N PRO A 1083 -17.66 -51.09 -7.04
CA PRO A 1083 -17.99 -51.80 -5.82
C PRO A 1083 -18.24 -50.87 -4.62
N SER A 1084 -19.41 -51.02 -3.98
CA SER A 1084 -19.75 -50.26 -2.78
C SER A 1084 -18.74 -50.47 -1.63
N PRO A 1085 -18.25 -49.41 -0.96
CA PRO A 1085 -17.28 -49.53 0.13
C PRO A 1085 -17.85 -50.33 1.33
N ARG A 1086 -17.19 -51.44 1.70
CA ARG A 1086 -17.56 -52.24 2.88
C ARG A 1086 -16.97 -51.63 4.16
N VAL A 1087 -17.77 -51.52 5.21
CA VAL A 1087 -17.29 -51.07 6.53
C VAL A 1087 -16.38 -52.16 7.10
N VAL A 1088 -15.07 -51.89 7.15
CA VAL A 1088 -14.13 -52.76 7.88
C VAL A 1088 -14.34 -52.48 9.37
N ALA A 1089 -14.97 -53.41 10.08
CA ALA A 1089 -15.02 -53.38 11.53
C ALA A 1089 -13.58 -53.34 12.06
N LYS A 1090 -13.22 -52.29 12.81
CA LYS A 1090 -11.95 -52.26 13.55
C LYS A 1090 -11.97 -53.42 14.53
N VAL A 1091 -11.17 -54.45 14.26
CA VAL A 1091 -10.76 -55.40 15.29
C VAL A 1091 -9.88 -54.60 16.24
N THR A 1092 -10.40 -54.33 17.43
CA THR A 1092 -9.64 -53.79 18.55
C THR A 1092 -8.58 -54.83 18.94
N ASN A 1093 -7.32 -54.54 18.63
CA ASN A 1093 -6.14 -55.04 19.33
C ASN A 1093 -5.33 -53.85 19.82
#